data_AF-A0A7U8BIG6-F1
#
_entry.id   AF-A0A7U8BIG6-F1
#
_cell.length_a   1.000
_cell.length_b   1.000
_cell.length_c   1.000
_cell.angle_alpha   90.00
_cell.angle_beta   90.00
_cell.angle_gamma   90.00
#
_symmetry.space_group_name_H-M   'P 1'
#
loop_
_entity.id
_entity.type
_entity.pdbx_description
1 polymer ?
#
loop_
_entity_poly.entity_id
_entity_poly.type
_entity_poly.pdbx_seq_one_letter_code
_entity_poly.pdbx_strand_id
1 'polypeptide(L)'
;MKKLANHIILSGVTVSMLFSPLMALPSGGKFTHGTSGSITSNGNNMNIIGNGPSSVIQWGGGFSIGKGESVNFGGNSKNYLNIAHGTSKSMIEGLLNAGGNNVFLINPNGVIITKTGTINANRFVASTSSMSDGEMWKFADMKTLEQGLSFSPIFKPHKAGNVVNMGNINANNVLLIGNKVSIDGGHINGKHNDNVSGDALKNPSGNTADKVHLVGNEVNILVDGIKSNSIIASAYSKGALQQSTTSYYNYGNSLGKLNFITQEYNNIDKTNLGNKKLVTKDKFEKHATIGSDIDWFYFAKGWNENKNDMRDFFSTYKLVDDIDFGGNKGKNYANYCIASGQCTSMIIGSLENNAFSKIFDGQGFTLKNINMDIKTKTEQFQGIGIFGSARGATFKNINVDYMGGGIKYESHGATNSNSVGGFIGFAYDSNFNQISIVNINEILNLSYNDQDGASIHTGGFAGDISRGEISNIYLNNINHIGGFISGEVVAGSMSGGFVGRSTGIFSNISLNNIGKISSEVKGKYYISNSAGGFIGRVDGTGFFNNISLYNIEEIDSIDHGELYNSVGGFIGDGSYCSGDCGFTNISLESIKNIGNSKNTRWAGGFIGNVSEHSVYNIENIYLYFDKGVNINAVESTGKFLGRNMSLASLNFKNIHIYHHENDLSNAIADQSYWGNTNYKINIHTYNNSTQSDAYKDFLSKTNTIEKPSKPTNPTDPTDPSNPDVILDSDDVISAEDLNKWLDEIFGGDYWVDIKDLGKIQGLSESIAQSISFLEALYSQKGMKEILEKFHDDYKTAYSKYDKFKTDKANLLAFINDKLKPLVKSSNDALTQLKLIQEQLKIAIAKYNDYVKKINENPAIKNEETLNALKAEVDRLNQLSGELATTIANNQIQLEAWQDKASTDSNEHFTIKGQFDNVALLIPDLEKVTANGNENDDYEKISRQVANLQKQTPVFEYEDEETEEVDETSLAQKNKTCIV
;
A
#
# COMPACT_ATOMS: atom_id res chain seq x y z
N MET A 1 29.68 40.92 -19.06
CA MET A 1 28.57 39.94 -19.10
C MET A 1 28.97 38.76 -19.97
N LYS A 2 29.21 37.61 -19.33
CA LYS A 2 29.07 36.22 -19.80
C LYS A 2 29.79 35.33 -18.77
N LYS A 3 29.07 34.97 -17.70
CA LYS A 3 29.46 33.85 -16.83
C LYS A 3 28.99 32.58 -17.54
N LEU A 4 29.92 31.87 -18.18
CA LEU A 4 29.74 30.46 -18.52
C LEU A 4 30.34 29.67 -17.36
N ALA A 5 29.46 29.23 -16.45
CA ALA A 5 29.81 28.22 -15.47
C ALA A 5 29.86 26.88 -16.20
N ASN A 6 31.07 26.40 -16.49
CA ASN A 6 31.28 25.01 -16.85
C ASN A 6 31.07 24.17 -15.59
N HIS A 7 29.90 23.53 -15.48
CA HIS A 7 29.71 22.41 -14.58
C HIS A 7 30.55 21.24 -15.07
N ILE A 8 31.68 21.02 -14.42
CA ILE A 8 32.43 19.77 -14.47
C ILE A 8 31.56 18.71 -13.78
N ILE A 9 31.12 17.73 -14.55
CA ILE A 9 30.46 16.51 -14.09
C ILE A 9 31.47 15.77 -13.20
N LEU A 10 31.24 15.81 -11.89
CA LEU A 10 32.00 15.04 -10.92
C LEU A 10 31.42 13.61 -10.88
N SER A 11 32.02 12.70 -11.65
CA SER A 11 31.87 11.26 -11.43
C SER A 11 32.65 10.90 -10.16
N GLY A 12 31.94 10.79 -9.05
CA GLY A 12 32.49 10.37 -7.77
C GLY A 12 31.32 10.18 -6.82
N VAL A 13 31.25 9.01 -6.21
CA VAL A 13 30.21 8.58 -5.27
C VAL A 13 29.97 9.67 -4.21
N THR A 14 28.96 10.51 -4.43
CA THR A 14 28.52 11.50 -3.44
C THR A 14 27.45 10.87 -2.58
N VAL A 15 27.80 10.75 -1.31
CA VAL A 15 26.91 10.64 -0.15
C VAL A 15 25.65 11.50 -0.36
N SER A 16 24.51 10.82 -0.54
CA SER A 16 23.17 11.37 -0.34
C SER A 16 22.26 10.22 0.06
N MET A 17 22.21 9.93 1.36
CA MET A 17 21.11 9.18 1.98
C MET A 17 20.83 9.77 3.36
N LEU A 18 20.35 11.01 3.37
CA LEU A 18 19.49 11.51 4.43
C LEU A 18 18.17 11.87 3.73
N PHE A 19 17.09 11.27 4.25
CA PHE A 19 15.77 11.01 3.64
C PHE A 19 15.73 9.80 2.71
N SER A 20 15.21 8.68 3.23
CA SER A 20 14.86 7.48 2.47
C SER A 20 13.68 7.78 1.53
N PRO A 21 13.86 7.88 0.20
CA PRO A 21 12.82 7.35 -0.67
C PRO A 21 12.73 5.84 -0.41
N LEU A 22 11.55 5.26 -0.58
CA LEU A 22 11.37 3.81 -0.75
C LEU A 22 12.58 3.26 -1.55
N MET A 23 13.33 2.30 -0.98
CA MET A 23 14.51 1.73 -1.65
C MET A 23 14.07 1.11 -2.99
N ALA A 24 14.45 1.76 -4.09
CA ALA A 24 13.96 1.40 -5.42
C ALA A 24 14.62 0.10 -5.95
N LEU A 25 15.83 -0.23 -5.50
CA LEU A 25 16.52 -1.48 -5.83
C LEU A 25 16.88 -2.27 -4.55
N PRO A 26 17.18 -3.57 -4.65
CA PRO A 26 17.75 -4.33 -3.54
C PRO A 26 19.02 -3.67 -3.01
N SER A 27 19.35 -3.86 -1.73
CA SER A 27 20.51 -3.19 -1.13
C SER A 27 21.26 -4.04 -0.12
N GLY A 28 22.57 -3.76 -0.01
CA GLY A 28 23.46 -4.51 0.88
C GLY A 28 23.67 -5.96 0.44
N GLY A 29 23.82 -6.22 -0.85
CA GLY A 29 24.05 -7.57 -1.36
C GLY A 29 25.47 -8.06 -1.10
N LYS A 30 25.61 -9.28 -0.57
CA LYS A 30 26.91 -9.94 -0.33
C LYS A 30 26.87 -11.40 -0.75
N PHE A 31 27.84 -11.84 -1.54
CA PHE A 31 28.06 -13.25 -1.84
C PHE A 31 28.62 -13.98 -0.60
N THR A 32 28.09 -15.16 -0.29
CA THR A 32 28.41 -15.94 0.91
C THR A 32 28.56 -17.43 0.60
N HIS A 33 28.83 -18.25 1.63
CA HIS A 33 28.91 -19.72 1.52
C HIS A 33 29.89 -20.18 0.42
N GLY A 34 31.07 -19.56 0.36
CA GLY A 34 32.11 -19.88 -0.63
C GLY A 34 31.80 -19.44 -2.07
N THR A 35 30.68 -18.74 -2.31
CA THR A 35 30.35 -18.18 -3.63
C THR A 35 30.92 -16.78 -3.80
N SER A 36 31.10 -16.35 -5.05
CA SER A 36 31.63 -15.03 -5.39
C SER A 36 31.01 -14.50 -6.68
N GLY A 37 31.10 -13.19 -6.89
CA GLY A 37 30.58 -12.49 -8.05
C GLY A 37 30.48 -11.00 -7.81
N SER A 38 29.93 -10.30 -8.79
CA SER A 38 29.78 -8.84 -8.78
C SER A 38 28.32 -8.40 -8.73
N ILE A 39 28.10 -7.28 -8.03
CA ILE A 39 26.82 -6.56 -7.95
C ILE A 39 27.10 -5.12 -8.35
N THR A 40 26.50 -4.67 -9.45
CA THR A 40 26.71 -3.32 -9.97
C THR A 40 25.38 -2.64 -10.20
N SER A 41 25.26 -1.38 -9.76
CA SER A 41 24.06 -0.57 -9.96
C SER A 41 24.39 0.64 -10.81
N ASN A 42 23.59 0.87 -11.87
CA ASN A 42 23.69 2.04 -12.74
C ASN A 42 22.30 2.62 -13.00
N GLY A 43 22.02 3.76 -12.36
CA GLY A 43 20.69 4.37 -12.36
C GLY A 43 19.64 3.34 -11.89
N ASN A 44 18.63 3.10 -12.73
CA ASN A 44 17.51 2.24 -12.39
C ASN A 44 17.76 0.73 -12.65
N ASN A 45 19.01 0.34 -12.90
CA ASN A 45 19.36 -1.02 -13.26
C ASN A 45 20.43 -1.56 -12.30
N MET A 46 20.16 -2.73 -11.72
CA MET A 46 21.13 -3.55 -11.02
C MET A 46 21.50 -4.77 -11.85
N ASN A 47 22.79 -5.06 -11.98
CA ASN A 47 23.30 -6.26 -12.63
C ASN A 47 24.02 -7.13 -11.60
N ILE A 48 23.67 -8.42 -11.55
CA ILE A 48 24.23 -9.41 -10.64
C ILE A 48 24.85 -10.52 -11.47
N ILE A 49 26.15 -10.78 -11.28
CA ILE A 49 26.87 -11.83 -12.01
C ILE A 49 27.69 -12.66 -11.02
N GLY A 50 27.18 -13.85 -10.70
CA GLY A 50 27.95 -14.88 -9.98
C GLY A 50 29.07 -15.48 -10.84
N ASN A 51 30.22 -15.79 -10.25
CA ASN A 51 31.35 -16.41 -10.95
C ASN A 51 31.15 -17.92 -11.18
N GLY A 52 30.47 -18.59 -10.25
CA GLY A 52 30.15 -20.02 -10.31
C GLY A 52 28.81 -20.35 -10.96
N PRO A 53 28.49 -21.65 -11.08
CA PRO A 53 27.17 -22.12 -11.53
C PRO A 53 26.05 -21.82 -10.54
N SER A 54 26.38 -21.70 -9.24
CA SER A 54 25.42 -21.38 -8.18
C SER A 54 25.97 -20.26 -7.29
N SER A 55 25.09 -19.39 -6.80
CA SER A 55 25.44 -18.22 -6.00
C SER A 55 24.48 -18.03 -4.85
N VAL A 56 25.01 -17.77 -3.66
CA VAL A 56 24.24 -17.46 -2.44
C VAL A 56 24.51 -16.00 -2.07
N ILE A 57 23.47 -15.17 -2.14
CA ILE A 57 23.54 -13.74 -1.92
C ILE A 57 22.62 -13.36 -0.76
N GLN A 58 23.21 -12.80 0.29
CA GLN A 58 22.50 -12.23 1.43
C GLN A 58 22.28 -10.73 1.18
N TRP A 59 21.09 -10.20 1.47
CA TRP A 59 20.73 -8.80 1.23
C TRP A 59 20.39 -8.08 2.54
N GLY A 60 21.31 -7.25 3.02
CA GLY A 60 21.21 -6.59 4.32
C GLY A 60 20.06 -5.59 4.42
N GLY A 61 19.69 -4.92 3.32
CA GLY A 61 18.57 -3.96 3.29
C GLY A 61 17.28 -4.52 2.70
N GLY A 62 17.21 -5.85 2.53
CA GLY A 62 16.11 -6.53 1.86
C GLY A 62 16.19 -6.51 0.33
N PHE A 63 15.16 -7.07 -0.32
CA PHE A 63 15.11 -7.26 -1.77
C PHE A 63 13.77 -6.77 -2.33
N SER A 64 13.72 -5.52 -2.74
CA SER A 64 12.57 -4.92 -3.43
C SER A 64 13.01 -4.32 -4.76
N ILE A 65 12.12 -4.29 -5.74
CA ILE A 65 12.35 -3.72 -7.06
C ILE A 65 11.22 -2.75 -7.33
N GLY A 66 11.46 -1.46 -7.15
CA GLY A 66 10.50 -0.39 -7.34
C GLY A 66 10.04 -0.23 -8.79
N LYS A 67 8.96 0.55 -8.99
CA LYS A 67 8.40 0.80 -10.31
C LYS A 67 9.40 1.50 -11.23
N GLY A 68 9.66 0.91 -12.39
CA GLY A 68 10.63 1.43 -13.37
C GLY A 68 12.07 0.96 -13.14
N GLU A 69 12.30 0.18 -12.09
CA GLU A 69 13.60 -0.40 -11.73
C GLU A 69 13.75 -1.79 -12.33
N SER A 70 14.99 -2.25 -12.51
CA SER A 70 15.29 -3.57 -13.07
C SER A 70 16.47 -4.24 -12.37
N VAL A 71 16.32 -5.50 -12.01
CA VAL A 71 17.40 -6.38 -11.53
C VAL A 71 17.67 -7.44 -12.58
N ASN A 72 18.89 -7.47 -13.10
CA ASN A 72 19.33 -8.36 -14.16
C ASN A 72 20.34 -9.38 -13.61
N PHE A 73 19.95 -10.65 -13.55
CA PHE A 73 20.86 -11.75 -13.24
C PHE A 73 21.53 -12.22 -14.54
N GLY A 74 22.83 -11.93 -14.67
CA GLY A 74 23.63 -12.22 -15.85
C GLY A 74 24.24 -13.62 -15.88
N GLY A 75 24.91 -13.95 -16.98
CA GLY A 75 25.36 -15.31 -17.28
C GLY A 75 24.24 -16.19 -17.83
N ASN A 76 24.58 -17.42 -18.21
CA ASN A 76 23.64 -18.41 -18.75
C ASN A 76 23.66 -19.68 -17.91
N SER A 77 22.50 -20.30 -17.72
CA SER A 77 22.32 -21.56 -16.99
C SER A 77 22.88 -21.56 -15.55
N LYS A 78 22.60 -20.51 -14.78
CA LYS A 78 23.03 -20.35 -13.37
C LYS A 78 21.88 -20.43 -12.36
N ASN A 79 22.23 -20.64 -11.09
CA ASN A 79 21.30 -20.63 -9.95
C ASN A 79 21.64 -19.49 -8.99
N TYR A 80 20.67 -18.62 -8.69
CA TYR A 80 20.82 -17.49 -7.77
C TYR A 80 19.89 -17.63 -6.57
N LEU A 81 20.45 -17.87 -5.39
CA LEU A 81 19.74 -17.81 -4.13
C LEU A 81 19.90 -16.44 -3.50
N ASN A 82 18.80 -15.71 -3.36
CA ASN A 82 18.73 -14.38 -2.78
C ASN A 82 17.94 -14.44 -1.48
N ILE A 83 18.58 -14.08 -0.37
CA ILE A 83 17.96 -14.09 0.96
C ILE A 83 17.90 -12.65 1.45
N ALA A 84 16.68 -12.16 1.62
CA ALA A 84 16.39 -10.80 2.04
C ALA A 84 16.33 -10.72 3.57
N HIS A 85 17.27 -9.98 4.15
CA HIS A 85 17.26 -9.62 5.57
C HIS A 85 16.63 -8.25 5.71
N GLY A 86 15.53 -8.17 6.46
CA GLY A 86 14.88 -6.90 6.68
C GLY A 86 13.62 -7.00 7.51
N THR A 87 13.06 -5.85 7.84
CA THR A 87 11.77 -5.75 8.54
C THR A 87 10.57 -5.63 7.58
N SER A 88 10.84 -5.64 6.27
CA SER A 88 9.86 -5.36 5.22
C SER A 88 9.72 -6.51 4.24
N LYS A 89 8.53 -6.62 3.64
CA LYS A 89 8.22 -7.53 2.53
C LYS A 89 9.05 -7.19 1.29
N SER A 90 9.33 -8.19 0.46
CA SER A 90 9.89 -7.99 -0.88
C SER A 90 8.80 -7.48 -1.81
N MET A 91 8.84 -6.20 -2.18
CA MET A 91 7.91 -5.58 -3.11
C MET A 91 8.52 -5.56 -4.51
N ILE A 92 7.97 -6.36 -5.42
CA ILE A 92 8.39 -6.41 -6.83
C ILE A 92 7.38 -5.64 -7.67
N GLU A 93 7.71 -4.41 -8.01
CA GLU A 93 6.97 -3.48 -8.86
C GLU A 93 7.62 -3.26 -10.24
N GLY A 94 8.94 -3.45 -10.32
CA GLY A 94 9.74 -3.39 -11.53
C GLY A 94 10.01 -4.78 -12.15
N LEU A 95 11.14 -4.89 -12.85
CA LEU A 95 11.50 -6.10 -13.60
C LEU A 95 12.61 -6.89 -12.88
N LEU A 96 12.33 -8.16 -12.55
CA LEU A 96 13.36 -9.15 -12.26
C LEU A 96 13.61 -9.96 -13.54
N ASN A 97 14.77 -9.75 -14.17
CA ASN A 97 15.16 -10.44 -15.38
C ASN A 97 16.34 -11.37 -15.13
N ALA A 98 16.17 -12.65 -15.38
CA ALA A 98 17.18 -13.68 -15.13
C ALA A 98 17.50 -14.53 -16.36
N GLY A 99 17.04 -14.17 -17.56
CA GLY A 99 17.54 -14.69 -18.85
C GLY A 99 18.06 -16.13 -18.89
N GLY A 100 17.20 -17.13 -18.67
CA GLY A 100 17.57 -18.57 -18.69
C GLY A 100 18.09 -19.15 -17.37
N ASN A 101 18.29 -18.32 -16.34
CA ASN A 101 18.76 -18.72 -15.01
C ASN A 101 17.60 -19.08 -14.06
N ASN A 102 17.92 -19.79 -12.98
CA ASN A 102 17.01 -20.06 -11.87
C ASN A 102 17.21 -19.01 -10.77
N VAL A 103 16.13 -18.44 -10.25
CA VAL A 103 16.16 -17.45 -9.17
C VAL A 103 15.29 -17.91 -7.99
N PHE A 104 15.88 -17.86 -6.80
CA PHE A 104 15.23 -18.15 -5.53
C PHE A 104 15.27 -16.86 -4.71
N LEU A 105 14.11 -16.41 -4.24
CA LEU A 105 13.95 -15.24 -3.38
C LEU A 105 13.32 -15.67 -2.06
N ILE A 106 14.07 -15.54 -0.97
CA ILE A 106 13.66 -15.90 0.37
C ILE A 106 13.47 -14.61 1.18
N ASN A 107 12.27 -14.37 1.70
CA ASN A 107 11.99 -13.27 2.63
C ASN A 107 10.92 -13.69 3.64
N PRO A 108 11.27 -13.93 4.91
CA PRO A 108 10.33 -14.31 5.96
C PRO A 108 9.16 -13.35 6.16
N ASN A 109 9.34 -12.06 5.87
CA ASN A 109 8.28 -11.05 5.98
C ASN A 109 7.21 -11.19 4.89
N GLY A 110 7.55 -11.75 3.73
CA GLY A 110 6.64 -11.89 2.59
C GLY A 110 7.26 -11.49 1.25
N VAL A 111 6.64 -11.97 0.17
CA VAL A 111 7.02 -11.63 -1.22
C VAL A 111 5.76 -11.26 -2.01
N ILE A 112 5.77 -10.07 -2.61
CA ILE A 112 4.64 -9.53 -3.36
C ILE A 112 5.09 -9.10 -4.73
N ILE A 113 4.56 -9.76 -5.75
CA ILE A 113 4.67 -9.33 -7.14
C ILE A 113 3.44 -8.48 -7.42
N THR A 114 3.61 -7.16 -7.44
CA THR A 114 2.51 -6.20 -7.60
C THR A 114 1.95 -6.21 -9.04
N LYS A 115 0.83 -5.51 -9.29
CA LYS A 115 0.20 -5.42 -10.62
C LYS A 115 1.17 -4.97 -11.74
N THR A 116 2.24 -4.21 -11.43
CA THR A 116 3.26 -3.80 -12.41
C THR A 116 4.51 -4.67 -12.42
N GLY A 117 4.71 -5.49 -11.38
CA GLY A 117 5.87 -6.34 -11.22
C GLY A 117 5.96 -7.42 -12.29
N THR A 118 7.17 -7.65 -12.80
CA THR A 118 7.42 -8.71 -13.78
C THR A 118 8.63 -9.54 -13.40
N ILE A 119 8.48 -10.86 -13.45
CA ILE A 119 9.55 -11.84 -13.31
C ILE A 119 9.76 -12.54 -14.66
N ASN A 120 11.00 -12.58 -15.15
CA ASN A 120 11.40 -13.39 -16.29
C ASN A 120 12.57 -14.30 -15.89
N ALA A 121 12.35 -15.62 -15.85
CA ALA A 121 13.36 -16.58 -15.41
C ALA A 121 13.17 -17.95 -16.08
N ASN A 122 14.13 -18.87 -15.96
CA ASN A 122 13.89 -20.28 -16.28
C ASN A 122 13.08 -20.95 -15.16
N ARG A 123 13.50 -20.75 -13.91
CA ARG A 123 12.74 -21.10 -12.71
C ARG A 123 12.67 -19.92 -11.77
N PHE A 124 11.51 -19.69 -11.19
CA PHE A 124 11.33 -18.73 -10.12
C PHE A 124 10.82 -19.43 -8.86
N VAL A 125 11.49 -19.19 -7.74
CA VAL A 125 11.09 -19.66 -6.42
C VAL A 125 10.95 -18.47 -5.50
N ALA A 126 9.81 -18.32 -4.84
CA ALA A 126 9.62 -17.36 -3.76
C ALA A 126 9.23 -18.10 -2.49
N SER A 127 9.88 -17.82 -1.37
CA SER A 127 9.62 -18.47 -0.09
C SER A 127 9.65 -17.49 1.07
N THR A 128 8.74 -17.68 2.03
CA THR A 128 8.78 -17.00 3.34
C THR A 128 9.33 -17.89 4.44
N SER A 129 9.68 -19.14 4.13
CA SER A 129 10.42 -19.98 5.06
C SER A 129 11.91 -19.66 4.95
N SER A 130 12.51 -19.31 6.08
CA SER A 130 13.96 -19.14 6.22
C SER A 130 14.73 -20.42 5.87
N MET A 131 15.99 -20.22 5.45
CA MET A 131 16.91 -21.30 5.07
C MET A 131 18.00 -21.48 6.12
N SER A 132 18.29 -22.73 6.46
CA SER A 132 19.41 -23.06 7.34
C SER A 132 20.77 -22.91 6.63
N ASP A 133 21.83 -22.71 7.41
CA ASP A 133 23.23 -22.68 6.92
C ASP A 133 23.57 -23.92 6.08
N GLY A 134 23.21 -25.11 6.56
CA GLY A 134 23.43 -26.35 5.82
C GLY A 134 22.66 -26.44 4.50
N GLU A 135 21.49 -25.81 4.36
CA GLU A 135 20.78 -25.72 3.07
C GLU A 135 21.44 -24.74 2.11
N MET A 136 21.98 -23.63 2.64
CA MET A 136 22.72 -22.64 1.85
C MET A 136 24.02 -23.22 1.30
N TRP A 137 24.79 -23.98 2.10
CA TRP A 137 25.97 -24.72 1.62
C TRP A 137 25.61 -25.76 0.55
N LYS A 138 24.54 -26.54 0.77
CA LYS A 138 24.04 -27.49 -0.25
C LYS A 138 23.66 -26.80 -1.56
N PHE A 139 23.11 -25.59 -1.49
CA PHE A 139 22.81 -24.79 -2.68
C PHE A 139 24.08 -24.30 -3.38
N ALA A 140 25.02 -23.72 -2.63
CA ALA A 140 26.29 -23.22 -3.13
C ALA A 140 27.09 -24.32 -3.86
N ASP A 141 26.99 -25.57 -3.40
CA ASP A 141 27.69 -26.71 -3.97
C ASP A 141 27.11 -27.24 -5.29
N MET A 142 25.93 -26.80 -5.71
CA MET A 142 25.34 -27.23 -6.99
C MET A 142 26.19 -26.77 -8.17
N LYS A 143 26.50 -27.71 -9.07
CA LYS A 143 27.38 -27.54 -10.23
C LYS A 143 26.63 -27.31 -11.54
N THR A 144 25.31 -27.53 -11.59
CA THR A 144 24.50 -27.37 -12.81
C THR A 144 23.16 -26.68 -12.56
N LEU A 145 22.55 -26.17 -13.64
CA LEU A 145 21.20 -25.59 -13.63
C LEU A 145 20.14 -26.63 -13.21
N GLU A 146 20.29 -27.88 -13.65
CA GLU A 146 19.32 -28.97 -13.41
C GLU A 146 19.27 -29.38 -11.93
N GLN A 147 20.39 -29.32 -11.22
CA GLN A 147 20.40 -29.50 -9.76
C GLN A 147 19.56 -28.42 -9.07
N GLY A 148 19.67 -27.18 -9.56
CA GLY A 148 18.81 -26.08 -9.16
C GLY A 148 17.33 -26.31 -9.49
N LEU A 149 16.99 -27.00 -10.59
CA LEU A 149 15.60 -27.39 -10.90
C LEU A 149 15.00 -28.41 -9.92
N SER A 150 15.85 -29.16 -9.22
CA SER A 150 15.42 -30.18 -8.25
C SER A 150 15.37 -29.63 -6.81
N PHE A 151 16.12 -28.56 -6.52
CA PHE A 151 16.15 -27.95 -5.19
C PHE A 151 14.83 -27.28 -4.82
N SER A 152 14.35 -27.43 -3.59
CA SER A 152 13.16 -26.73 -3.12
C SER A 152 13.31 -26.38 -1.62
N PRO A 153 13.09 -25.12 -1.20
CA PRO A 153 13.18 -24.72 0.21
C PRO A 153 12.21 -25.50 1.10
N ILE A 154 12.55 -25.67 2.38
CA ILE A 154 11.65 -26.26 3.36
C ILE A 154 10.44 -25.35 3.57
N PHE A 155 9.23 -25.91 3.62
CA PHE A 155 8.04 -25.18 4.07
C PHE A 155 7.91 -25.30 5.59
N LYS A 156 7.93 -24.15 6.28
CA LYS A 156 7.76 -24.03 7.74
C LYS A 156 6.34 -23.48 8.04
N PRO A 157 5.36 -24.34 8.36
CA PRO A 157 3.94 -23.95 8.45
C PRO A 157 3.57 -23.05 9.64
N HIS A 158 4.50 -22.77 10.55
CA HIS A 158 4.30 -21.83 11.67
C HIS A 158 4.68 -20.38 11.31
N LYS A 159 5.45 -20.16 10.23
CA LYS A 159 5.83 -18.82 9.77
C LYS A 159 4.62 -18.10 9.19
N ALA A 160 4.55 -16.78 9.38
CA ALA A 160 3.36 -15.97 9.03
C ALA A 160 3.46 -15.23 7.68
N GLY A 161 4.65 -15.15 7.07
CA GLY A 161 4.83 -14.41 5.82
C GLY A 161 4.06 -15.00 4.65
N ASN A 162 3.49 -14.13 3.80
CA ASN A 162 2.67 -14.51 2.65
C ASN A 162 3.41 -14.32 1.31
N VAL A 163 3.01 -15.09 0.30
CA VAL A 163 3.43 -14.87 -1.10
C VAL A 163 2.21 -14.52 -1.95
N VAL A 164 2.22 -13.35 -2.58
CA VAL A 164 1.11 -12.85 -3.39
C VAL A 164 1.59 -12.48 -4.78
N ASN A 165 0.95 -13.01 -5.82
CA ASN A 165 1.19 -12.63 -7.21
C ASN A 165 -0.02 -11.90 -7.80
N MET A 166 0.16 -10.62 -8.12
CA MET A 166 -0.77 -9.76 -8.86
C MET A 166 -0.19 -9.31 -10.21
N GLY A 167 1.11 -9.56 -10.45
CA GLY A 167 1.84 -9.16 -11.65
C GLY A 167 2.09 -10.30 -12.62
N ASN A 168 3.20 -10.23 -13.36
CA ASN A 168 3.50 -11.17 -14.44
C ASN A 168 4.69 -12.06 -14.08
N ILE A 169 4.50 -13.37 -14.01
CA ILE A 169 5.59 -14.35 -13.88
C ILE A 169 5.72 -15.10 -15.20
N ASN A 170 6.87 -14.93 -15.87
CA ASN A 170 7.26 -15.65 -17.07
C ASN A 170 8.40 -16.61 -16.72
N ALA A 171 8.06 -17.85 -16.35
CA ALA A 171 9.03 -18.89 -16.01
C ALA A 171 8.51 -20.29 -16.32
N ASN A 172 9.40 -21.20 -16.75
CA ASN A 172 9.04 -22.58 -17.03
C ASN A 172 8.61 -23.33 -15.76
N ASN A 173 9.28 -23.05 -14.64
CA ASN A 173 8.97 -23.65 -13.35
C ASN A 173 8.75 -22.56 -12.30
N VAL A 174 7.63 -22.62 -11.59
CA VAL A 174 7.29 -21.67 -10.51
C VAL A 174 7.02 -22.45 -9.22
N LEU A 175 7.66 -22.04 -8.12
CA LEU A 175 7.41 -22.55 -6.78
C LEU A 175 7.20 -21.39 -5.80
N LEU A 176 6.00 -21.27 -5.24
CA LEU A 176 5.66 -20.23 -4.26
C LEU A 176 5.35 -20.89 -2.92
N ILE A 177 6.02 -20.44 -1.85
CA ILE A 177 5.92 -21.02 -0.51
C ILE A 177 5.64 -19.91 0.51
N GLY A 178 4.55 -20.01 1.26
CA GLY A 178 4.30 -19.11 2.39
C GLY A 178 3.14 -19.54 3.27
N ASN A 179 2.83 -18.75 4.30
CA ASN A 179 1.66 -19.00 5.14
C ASN A 179 0.38 -19.01 4.30
N LYS A 180 0.13 -17.91 3.58
CA LYS A 180 -0.82 -17.81 2.49
C LYS A 180 -0.07 -17.64 1.17
N VAL A 181 -0.46 -18.41 0.16
CA VAL A 181 -0.03 -18.24 -1.23
C VAL A 181 -1.24 -17.87 -2.07
N SER A 182 -1.20 -16.70 -2.71
CA SER A 182 -2.33 -16.16 -3.48
C SER A 182 -1.91 -15.76 -4.89
N ILE A 183 -2.65 -16.22 -5.90
CA ILE A 183 -2.60 -15.66 -7.25
C ILE A 183 -3.83 -14.78 -7.41
N ASP A 184 -3.64 -13.47 -7.26
CA ASP A 184 -4.72 -12.46 -7.15
C ASP A 184 -4.76 -11.61 -8.42
N GLY A 185 -5.07 -12.27 -9.54
CA GLY A 185 -5.15 -11.64 -10.87
C GLY A 185 -3.81 -11.58 -11.62
N GLY A 186 -2.72 -12.02 -10.99
CA GLY A 186 -1.43 -12.14 -11.64
C GLY A 186 -1.38 -13.23 -12.71
N HIS A 187 -0.55 -13.02 -13.73
CA HIS A 187 -0.30 -13.99 -14.78
C HIS A 187 0.86 -14.92 -14.42
N ILE A 188 0.74 -16.18 -14.83
CA ILE A 188 1.85 -17.14 -14.81
C ILE A 188 1.92 -17.83 -16.17
N ASN A 189 3.05 -17.67 -16.85
CA ASN A 189 3.33 -18.20 -18.18
C ASN A 189 4.72 -18.84 -18.19
N GLY A 190 5.01 -19.61 -19.25
CA GLY A 190 6.36 -20.09 -19.52
C GLY A 190 7.35 -18.94 -19.77
N LYS A 191 8.65 -19.24 -19.76
CA LYS A 191 9.66 -18.20 -20.03
C LYS A 191 9.46 -17.57 -21.40
N HIS A 192 9.90 -16.33 -21.59
CA HIS A 192 9.99 -15.73 -22.92
C HIS A 192 10.94 -16.53 -23.82
N ASN A 193 10.71 -16.47 -25.14
CA ASN A 193 11.66 -16.99 -26.10
C ASN A 193 13.00 -16.25 -25.99
N ASP A 194 14.08 -16.89 -26.42
CA ASP A 194 15.40 -16.29 -26.37
C ASP A 194 15.43 -15.00 -27.24
N ASN A 195 16.21 -14.01 -26.82
CA ASN A 195 16.36 -12.67 -27.44
C ASN A 195 15.22 -11.66 -27.22
N VAL A 196 14.17 -11.99 -26.48
CA VAL A 196 13.17 -10.99 -26.05
C VAL A 196 13.83 -10.01 -25.08
N SER A 197 13.65 -8.70 -25.31
CA SER A 197 14.25 -7.63 -24.53
C SER A 197 13.32 -6.40 -24.44
N GLY A 198 13.70 -5.43 -23.61
CA GLY A 198 12.95 -4.19 -23.43
C GLY A 198 11.55 -4.40 -22.85
N ASP A 199 10.59 -3.59 -23.27
CA ASP A 199 9.22 -3.61 -22.73
C ASP A 199 8.47 -4.91 -23.01
N ALA A 200 8.88 -5.70 -24.02
CA ALA A 200 8.28 -6.99 -24.30
C ALA A 200 8.42 -7.97 -23.12
N LEU A 201 9.50 -7.87 -22.33
CA LEU A 201 9.71 -8.70 -21.13
C LEU A 201 8.65 -8.47 -20.05
N LYS A 202 8.04 -7.27 -20.02
CA LYS A 202 7.05 -6.87 -19.01
C LYS A 202 5.67 -7.49 -19.24
N ASN A 203 5.43 -8.03 -20.43
CA ASN A 203 4.14 -8.63 -20.80
C ASN A 203 4.13 -10.15 -20.52
N PRO A 204 2.93 -10.76 -20.38
CA PRO A 204 2.78 -12.21 -20.44
C PRO A 204 3.42 -12.76 -21.72
N SER A 205 4.28 -13.77 -21.60
CA SER A 205 4.98 -14.37 -22.75
C SER A 205 4.04 -15.11 -23.71
N GLY A 206 2.87 -15.53 -23.21
CA GLY A 206 1.96 -16.43 -23.91
C GLY A 206 2.49 -17.86 -24.04
N ASN A 207 3.68 -18.19 -23.53
CA ASN A 207 4.22 -19.54 -23.49
C ASN A 207 3.59 -20.33 -22.33
N THR A 208 3.60 -21.66 -22.42
CA THR A 208 3.09 -22.52 -21.36
C THR A 208 4.18 -22.82 -20.34
N ALA A 209 3.92 -22.57 -19.05
CA ALA A 209 4.80 -23.03 -17.98
C ALA A 209 4.74 -24.57 -17.88
N ASP A 210 5.85 -25.21 -17.55
CA ASP A 210 5.88 -26.65 -17.33
C ASP A 210 5.19 -27.03 -16.02
N LYS A 211 5.45 -26.25 -14.96
CA LYS A 211 4.94 -26.54 -13.63
C LYS A 211 4.80 -25.28 -12.78
N VAL A 212 3.65 -25.17 -12.11
CA VAL A 212 3.38 -24.21 -11.04
C VAL A 212 3.06 -24.99 -9.76
N HIS A 213 3.81 -24.75 -8.69
CA HIS A 213 3.61 -25.40 -7.39
C HIS A 213 3.43 -24.34 -6.31
N LEU A 214 2.27 -24.36 -5.65
CA LEU A 214 1.89 -23.43 -4.60
C LEU A 214 1.81 -24.17 -3.26
N VAL A 215 2.50 -23.70 -2.24
CA VAL A 215 2.65 -24.40 -0.95
C VAL A 215 2.34 -23.44 0.19
N GLY A 216 1.37 -23.78 1.04
CA GLY A 216 1.06 -22.97 2.21
C GLY A 216 0.02 -23.55 3.15
N ASN A 217 -0.25 -22.85 4.25
CA ASN A 217 -1.41 -23.15 5.07
C ASN A 217 -2.68 -22.82 4.27
N GLU A 218 -2.68 -21.69 3.59
CA GLU A 218 -3.75 -21.26 2.68
C GLU A 218 -3.23 -21.12 1.25
N VAL A 219 -3.94 -21.70 0.28
CA VAL A 219 -3.62 -21.55 -1.16
C VAL A 219 -4.85 -21.08 -1.92
N ASN A 220 -4.75 -19.90 -2.52
CA ASN A 220 -5.81 -19.26 -3.28
C ASN A 220 -5.37 -19.02 -4.72
N ILE A 221 -6.15 -19.48 -5.69
CA ILE A 221 -5.76 -19.46 -7.10
C ILE A 221 -6.88 -18.83 -7.94
N LEU A 222 -6.69 -17.59 -8.40
CA LEU A 222 -7.46 -17.05 -9.52
C LEU A 222 -6.86 -17.57 -10.83
N VAL A 223 -7.66 -18.30 -11.59
CA VAL A 223 -7.13 -19.13 -12.68
C VAL A 223 -6.93 -18.40 -14.01
N ASP A 224 -7.51 -17.21 -14.15
CA ASP A 224 -7.68 -16.53 -15.43
C ASP A 224 -6.37 -16.18 -16.15
N GLY A 225 -5.30 -15.97 -15.39
CA GLY A 225 -3.98 -15.61 -15.91
C GLY A 225 -2.96 -16.75 -15.96
N ILE A 226 -3.35 -18.00 -15.65
CA ILE A 226 -2.40 -19.10 -15.50
C ILE A 226 -2.38 -19.99 -16.74
N LYS A 227 -1.25 -20.02 -17.44
CA LYS A 227 -0.96 -20.92 -18.55
C LYS A 227 0.13 -21.91 -18.15
N SER A 228 -0.27 -23.09 -17.70
CA SER A 228 0.66 -24.14 -17.24
C SER A 228 0.20 -25.54 -17.67
N ASN A 229 1.17 -26.42 -17.94
CA ASN A 229 0.95 -27.85 -18.15
C ASN A 229 0.53 -28.57 -16.86
N SER A 230 0.93 -28.05 -15.69
CA SER A 230 0.64 -28.64 -14.39
C SER A 230 0.55 -27.59 -13.28
N ILE A 231 -0.51 -27.63 -12.48
CA ILE A 231 -0.68 -26.82 -11.27
C ILE A 231 -0.82 -27.75 -10.07
N ILE A 232 0.09 -27.61 -9.11
CA ILE A 232 0.12 -28.40 -7.89
C ILE A 232 -0.12 -27.47 -6.72
N ALA A 233 -1.09 -27.82 -5.86
CA ALA A 233 -1.30 -27.15 -4.59
C ALA A 233 -1.01 -28.08 -3.41
N SER A 234 -0.24 -27.56 -2.45
CA SER A 234 0.02 -28.18 -1.15
C SER A 234 -0.52 -27.25 -0.06
N ALA A 235 -1.84 -27.28 0.12
CA ALA A 235 -2.55 -26.48 1.12
C ALA A 235 -2.80 -27.29 2.39
N TYR A 236 -2.55 -26.73 3.57
CA TYR A 236 -2.63 -27.48 4.84
C TYR A 236 -3.75 -27.02 5.79
N SER A 237 -4.45 -25.93 5.47
CA SER A 237 -5.59 -25.41 6.26
C SER A 237 -6.77 -25.08 5.35
N LYS A 238 -6.55 -24.34 4.27
CA LYS A 238 -7.61 -23.95 3.33
C LYS A 238 -7.10 -23.85 1.90
N GLY A 239 -7.95 -24.19 0.94
CA GLY A 239 -7.68 -24.02 -0.48
C GLY A 239 -8.87 -23.39 -1.20
N ALA A 240 -8.62 -22.50 -2.15
CA ALA A 240 -9.67 -21.96 -3.02
C ALA A 240 -9.24 -21.85 -4.48
N LEU A 241 -10.15 -22.25 -5.37
CA LEU A 241 -10.07 -22.07 -6.82
C LEU A 241 -11.08 -21.00 -7.25
N GLN A 242 -10.62 -20.00 -7.97
CA GLN A 242 -11.39 -18.80 -8.27
C GLN A 242 -11.35 -18.49 -9.75
N GLN A 243 -12.43 -17.91 -10.27
CA GLN A 243 -12.52 -17.45 -11.65
C GLN A 243 -13.24 -16.10 -11.66
N SER A 244 -12.82 -15.12 -12.47
CA SER A 244 -13.57 -13.88 -12.62
C SER A 244 -14.90 -14.14 -13.33
N THR A 245 -15.89 -13.30 -13.03
CA THR A 245 -17.18 -13.35 -13.74
C THR A 245 -17.03 -13.00 -15.22
N THR A 246 -16.08 -12.14 -15.60
CA THR A 246 -15.71 -11.89 -17.01
C THR A 246 -15.22 -13.17 -17.70
N SER A 247 -14.25 -13.85 -17.10
CA SER A 247 -13.69 -15.10 -17.65
C SER A 247 -14.76 -16.18 -17.74
N TYR A 248 -15.57 -16.33 -16.69
CA TYR A 248 -16.61 -17.35 -16.67
C TYR A 248 -17.70 -17.10 -17.71
N TYR A 249 -18.13 -15.85 -17.91
CA TYR A 249 -19.10 -15.52 -18.96
C TYR A 249 -18.58 -15.85 -20.36
N ASN A 250 -17.32 -15.51 -20.65
CA ASN A 250 -16.74 -15.66 -21.99
C ASN A 250 -16.26 -17.08 -22.31
N TYR A 251 -15.74 -17.82 -21.31
CA TYR A 251 -15.03 -19.09 -21.53
C TYR A 251 -15.63 -20.29 -20.78
N GLY A 252 -16.67 -20.07 -19.98
CA GLY A 252 -17.32 -21.09 -19.15
C GLY A 252 -16.43 -21.55 -17.99
N ASN A 253 -16.60 -22.80 -17.58
CA ASN A 253 -15.85 -23.42 -16.49
C ASN A 253 -14.36 -23.64 -16.87
N SER A 254 -13.51 -22.65 -16.61
CA SER A 254 -12.05 -22.77 -16.77
C SER A 254 -11.44 -23.57 -15.62
N LEU A 255 -12.03 -23.52 -14.43
CA LEU A 255 -11.58 -24.30 -13.26
C LEU A 255 -11.48 -25.80 -13.56
N GLY A 256 -12.46 -26.34 -14.28
CA GLY A 256 -12.54 -27.76 -14.66
C GLY A 256 -11.59 -28.16 -15.79
N LYS A 257 -11.05 -27.20 -16.56
CA LYS A 257 -10.12 -27.43 -17.66
C LYS A 257 -8.65 -27.45 -17.22
N LEU A 258 -8.37 -27.01 -15.99
CA LEU A 258 -7.00 -26.95 -15.46
C LEU A 258 -6.50 -28.34 -15.09
N ASN A 259 -5.23 -28.61 -15.42
CA ASN A 259 -4.50 -29.74 -14.87
C ASN A 259 -4.07 -29.44 -13.42
N PHE A 260 -5.06 -29.37 -12.53
CA PHE A 260 -4.91 -29.07 -11.11
C PHE A 260 -4.94 -30.34 -10.26
N ILE A 261 -3.91 -30.52 -9.44
CA ILE A 261 -3.82 -31.59 -8.44
C ILE A 261 -3.45 -31.03 -7.06
N THR A 262 -3.87 -31.75 -6.02
CA THR A 262 -3.39 -31.54 -4.65
C THR A 262 -2.38 -32.62 -4.32
N GLN A 263 -1.21 -32.24 -3.82
CA GLN A 263 -0.13 -33.19 -3.49
C GLN A 263 0.58 -32.76 -2.20
N GLU A 264 1.01 -33.72 -1.39
CA GLU A 264 1.89 -33.45 -0.25
C GLU A 264 3.19 -32.80 -0.70
N TYR A 265 3.61 -31.76 0.02
CA TYR A 265 4.92 -31.15 -0.22
C TYR A 265 6.01 -31.97 0.47
N ASN A 266 6.93 -32.52 -0.31
CA ASN A 266 7.97 -33.43 0.22
C ASN A 266 8.87 -32.74 1.26
N ASN A 267 9.19 -31.45 1.06
CA ASN A 267 10.09 -30.69 1.91
C ASN A 267 9.33 -29.87 2.97
N ILE A 268 8.38 -30.49 3.67
CA ILE A 268 7.64 -29.83 4.76
C ILE A 268 8.25 -30.14 6.12
N ASP A 269 8.37 -29.12 6.96
CA ASP A 269 8.64 -29.31 8.39
C ASP A 269 7.39 -29.87 9.09
N LYS A 270 7.36 -31.19 9.26
CA LYS A 270 6.27 -31.90 9.92
C LYS A 270 6.21 -31.65 11.44
N THR A 271 7.31 -31.18 12.05
CA THR A 271 7.34 -30.98 13.51
C THR A 271 6.45 -29.80 13.93
N ASN A 272 6.37 -28.77 13.08
CA ASN A 272 5.58 -27.56 13.30
C ASN A 272 4.23 -27.55 12.55
N LEU A 273 3.86 -28.65 11.89
CA LEU A 273 2.60 -28.74 11.15
C LEU A 273 1.36 -28.81 12.07
N GLY A 274 1.54 -29.29 13.30
CA GLY A 274 0.45 -29.53 14.23
C GLY A 274 -0.57 -30.53 13.67
N ASN A 275 -1.87 -30.23 13.81
CA ASN A 275 -2.96 -31.11 13.35
C ASN A 275 -3.36 -30.86 11.88
N LYS A 276 -2.67 -29.96 11.19
CA LYS A 276 -2.96 -29.60 9.79
C LYS A 276 -2.67 -30.79 8.88
N LYS A 277 -3.49 -30.97 7.86
CA LYS A 277 -3.38 -32.04 6.86
C LYS A 277 -3.59 -31.46 5.47
N LEU A 278 -3.05 -32.11 4.45
CA LEU A 278 -3.29 -31.71 3.07
C LEU A 278 -4.79 -31.59 2.78
N VAL A 279 -5.19 -30.43 2.29
CA VAL A 279 -6.53 -30.17 1.76
C VAL A 279 -6.63 -30.89 0.42
N THR A 280 -7.58 -31.83 0.33
CA THR A 280 -7.82 -32.60 -0.89
C THR A 280 -8.57 -31.76 -1.93
N LYS A 281 -8.38 -32.07 -3.22
CA LYS A 281 -8.96 -31.32 -4.34
C LYS A 281 -10.48 -31.08 -4.24
N ASP A 282 -11.23 -32.04 -3.69
CA ASP A 282 -12.68 -31.94 -3.48
C ASP A 282 -13.09 -30.92 -2.41
N LYS A 283 -12.17 -30.56 -1.51
CA LYS A 283 -12.36 -29.59 -0.43
C LYS A 283 -11.88 -28.19 -0.75
N PHE A 284 -11.28 -27.97 -1.93
CA PHE A 284 -10.98 -26.62 -2.38
C PHE A 284 -12.29 -25.87 -2.64
N GLU A 285 -12.48 -24.75 -1.95
CA GLU A 285 -13.61 -23.85 -2.17
C GLU A 285 -13.60 -23.34 -3.62
N LYS A 286 -14.78 -23.13 -4.19
CA LYS A 286 -14.95 -22.57 -5.53
C LYS A 286 -15.78 -21.32 -5.44
N HIS A 287 -15.24 -20.19 -5.87
CA HIS A 287 -15.97 -18.92 -5.86
C HIS A 287 -15.64 -18.05 -7.06
N ALA A 288 -16.61 -17.21 -7.43
CA ALA A 288 -16.42 -16.19 -8.44
C ALA A 288 -15.77 -14.94 -7.83
N THR A 289 -14.97 -14.24 -8.63
CA THR A 289 -14.37 -12.96 -8.25
C THR A 289 -14.89 -11.83 -9.13
N ILE A 290 -15.04 -10.65 -8.53
CA ILE A 290 -15.52 -9.44 -9.18
C ILE A 290 -14.62 -8.29 -8.74
N GLY A 291 -13.75 -7.80 -9.63
CA GLY A 291 -12.76 -6.78 -9.30
C GLY A 291 -12.89 -5.49 -10.11
N SER A 292 -13.92 -5.37 -10.95
CA SER A 292 -14.10 -4.24 -11.86
C SER A 292 -15.56 -4.04 -12.24
N ASP A 293 -15.87 -2.88 -12.84
CA ASP A 293 -17.16 -2.60 -13.47
C ASP A 293 -17.45 -3.57 -14.63
N ILE A 294 -16.41 -4.01 -15.35
CA ILE A 294 -16.50 -5.03 -16.41
C ILE A 294 -16.85 -6.41 -15.83
N ASP A 295 -16.23 -6.81 -14.71
CA ASP A 295 -16.60 -8.05 -14.02
C ASP A 295 -18.04 -7.99 -13.52
N TRP A 296 -18.48 -6.85 -12.98
CA TRP A 296 -19.86 -6.67 -12.56
C TRP A 296 -20.81 -6.74 -13.76
N PHE A 297 -20.45 -6.16 -14.91
CA PHE A 297 -21.22 -6.26 -16.15
C PHE A 297 -21.48 -7.71 -16.54
N TYR A 298 -20.43 -8.54 -16.57
CA TYR A 298 -20.55 -9.94 -16.93
C TYR A 298 -21.17 -10.80 -15.82
N PHE A 299 -21.06 -10.39 -14.56
CA PHE A 299 -21.81 -10.98 -13.46
C PHE A 299 -23.31 -10.75 -13.65
N ALA A 300 -23.74 -9.50 -13.83
CA ALA A 300 -25.15 -9.15 -14.00
C ALA A 300 -25.76 -9.80 -15.24
N LYS A 301 -25.09 -9.65 -16.38
CA LYS A 301 -25.53 -10.24 -17.63
C LYS A 301 -25.57 -11.77 -17.54
N GLY A 302 -24.50 -12.39 -17.04
CA GLY A 302 -24.41 -13.84 -16.90
C GLY A 302 -25.45 -14.42 -15.96
N TRP A 303 -25.70 -13.76 -14.82
CA TRP A 303 -26.73 -14.17 -13.87
C TRP A 303 -28.12 -14.06 -14.49
N ASN A 304 -28.45 -12.90 -15.07
CA ASN A 304 -29.77 -12.63 -15.62
C ASN A 304 -30.09 -13.50 -16.84
N GLU A 305 -29.11 -13.81 -17.69
CA GLU A 305 -29.25 -14.72 -18.85
C GLU A 305 -29.05 -16.20 -18.50
N ASN A 306 -28.64 -16.51 -17.27
CA ASN A 306 -28.12 -17.82 -16.84
C ASN A 306 -27.04 -18.37 -17.79
N LYS A 307 -26.18 -17.50 -18.31
CA LYS A 307 -25.13 -17.89 -19.25
C LYS A 307 -24.16 -18.86 -18.58
N ASN A 308 -23.87 -19.97 -19.26
CA ASN A 308 -22.97 -21.03 -18.79
C ASN A 308 -23.38 -21.68 -17.45
N ASP A 309 -24.66 -21.62 -17.07
CA ASP A 309 -25.17 -22.12 -15.78
C ASP A 309 -24.59 -21.37 -14.57
N MET A 310 -24.33 -20.07 -14.72
CA MET A 310 -23.78 -19.20 -13.66
C MET A 310 -24.58 -19.27 -12.36
N ARG A 311 -25.91 -19.44 -12.43
CA ARG A 311 -26.76 -19.54 -11.23
C ARG A 311 -26.49 -20.78 -10.39
N ASP A 312 -25.88 -21.83 -10.96
CA ASP A 312 -25.70 -23.11 -10.28
C ASP A 312 -24.23 -23.40 -9.95
N PHE A 313 -23.30 -22.87 -10.74
CA PHE A 313 -21.90 -23.27 -10.66
C PHE A 313 -21.15 -22.74 -9.42
N PHE A 314 -21.31 -21.45 -9.09
CA PHE A 314 -20.67 -20.84 -7.92
C PHE A 314 -21.66 -20.69 -6.76
N SER A 315 -21.22 -21.10 -5.57
CA SER A 315 -21.95 -20.85 -4.32
C SER A 315 -21.69 -19.47 -3.74
N THR A 316 -20.56 -18.85 -4.09
CA THR A 316 -20.08 -17.58 -3.52
C THR A 316 -19.52 -16.67 -4.61
N TYR A 317 -19.84 -15.39 -4.52
CA TYR A 317 -19.36 -14.30 -5.35
C TYR A 317 -18.67 -13.28 -4.44
N LYS A 318 -17.41 -12.95 -4.72
CA LYS A 318 -16.60 -12.08 -3.85
C LYS A 318 -16.10 -10.85 -4.59
N LEU A 319 -16.22 -9.68 -3.98
CA LEU A 319 -15.48 -8.50 -4.43
C LEU A 319 -14.00 -8.66 -4.12
N VAL A 320 -13.13 -8.27 -5.05
CA VAL A 320 -11.66 -8.29 -4.85
C VAL A 320 -11.02 -6.91 -5.03
N ASP A 321 -11.81 -5.89 -5.36
CA ASP A 321 -11.38 -4.49 -5.47
C ASP A 321 -12.61 -3.57 -5.29
N ASP A 322 -12.37 -2.28 -5.08
CA ASP A 322 -13.42 -1.25 -5.14
C ASP A 322 -13.93 -1.09 -6.58
N ILE A 323 -15.24 -0.85 -6.76
CA ILE A 323 -15.86 -0.72 -8.10
C ILE A 323 -16.53 0.64 -8.26
N ASP A 324 -16.11 1.42 -9.25
CA ASP A 324 -16.74 2.69 -9.64
C ASP A 324 -17.61 2.49 -10.90
N PHE A 325 -18.93 2.69 -10.76
CA PHE A 325 -19.88 2.54 -11.87
C PHE A 325 -20.03 3.79 -12.74
N GLY A 326 -19.38 4.90 -12.42
CA GLY A 326 -19.33 6.07 -13.30
C GLY A 326 -20.65 6.84 -13.44
N GLY A 327 -21.55 6.80 -12.45
CA GLY A 327 -22.82 7.54 -12.45
C GLY A 327 -22.65 9.05 -12.72
N ASN A 328 -21.67 9.69 -12.08
CA ASN A 328 -21.29 11.09 -12.33
C ASN A 328 -20.74 11.39 -13.73
N LYS A 329 -20.41 10.34 -14.51
CA LYS A 329 -20.02 10.43 -15.93
C LYS A 329 -21.19 10.11 -16.86
N GLY A 330 -22.43 10.09 -16.34
CA GLY A 330 -23.64 9.83 -17.10
C GLY A 330 -23.91 8.35 -17.39
N LYS A 331 -23.18 7.41 -16.78
CA LYS A 331 -23.48 5.99 -16.90
C LYS A 331 -24.73 5.65 -16.07
N ASN A 332 -25.64 4.90 -16.66
CA ASN A 332 -26.85 4.42 -16.00
C ASN A 332 -26.66 2.95 -15.60
N TYR A 333 -26.75 2.64 -14.31
CA TYR A 333 -26.54 1.30 -13.77
C TYR A 333 -27.59 0.30 -14.30
N ALA A 334 -28.82 0.74 -14.54
CA ALA A 334 -29.89 -0.11 -15.08
C ALA A 334 -29.79 -0.32 -16.61
N ASN A 335 -28.96 0.46 -17.31
CA ASN A 335 -28.67 0.31 -18.73
C ASN A 335 -27.21 0.73 -19.00
N TYR A 336 -26.29 -0.08 -18.50
CA TYR A 336 -24.86 0.20 -18.48
C TYR A 336 -24.21 -0.31 -19.76
N CYS A 337 -23.43 0.52 -20.43
CA CYS A 337 -22.73 0.16 -21.66
C CYS A 337 -21.21 0.16 -21.47
N ILE A 338 -20.55 -0.94 -21.86
CA ILE A 338 -19.07 -1.03 -21.92
C ILE A 338 -18.53 -0.62 -23.30
N ALA A 339 -19.36 -0.70 -24.33
CA ALA A 339 -19.09 -0.24 -25.69
C ALA A 339 -20.41 0.12 -26.39
N SER A 340 -20.32 0.80 -27.54
CA SER A 340 -21.51 1.14 -28.35
C SER A 340 -22.30 -0.13 -28.72
N GLY A 341 -23.58 -0.19 -28.34
CA GLY A 341 -24.45 -1.35 -28.58
C GLY A 341 -24.22 -2.56 -27.66
N GLN A 342 -23.28 -2.47 -26.71
CA GLN A 342 -23.03 -3.51 -25.70
C GLN A 342 -23.46 -3.01 -24.33
N CYS A 343 -24.77 -3.08 -24.09
CA CYS A 343 -25.38 -2.62 -22.86
C CYS A 343 -26.11 -3.76 -22.13
N THR A 344 -26.17 -3.68 -20.80
CA THR A 344 -26.94 -4.59 -19.95
C THR A 344 -27.45 -3.84 -18.73
N SER A 345 -28.46 -4.38 -18.05
CA SER A 345 -28.75 -3.97 -16.68
C SER A 345 -27.72 -4.57 -15.73
N MET A 346 -27.13 -3.74 -14.87
CA MET A 346 -26.21 -4.17 -13.80
C MET A 346 -26.96 -4.70 -12.57
N ILE A 347 -28.29 -4.60 -12.55
CA ILE A 347 -29.15 -5.10 -11.48
C ILE A 347 -29.14 -6.63 -11.50
N ILE A 348 -28.73 -7.24 -10.39
CA ILE A 348 -28.69 -8.71 -10.28
C ILE A 348 -30.07 -9.24 -9.87
N GLY A 349 -30.67 -10.07 -10.70
CA GLY A 349 -31.94 -10.74 -10.38
C GLY A 349 -33.15 -9.81 -10.42
N SER A 350 -33.43 -9.16 -11.54
CA SER A 350 -34.53 -8.19 -11.68
C SER A 350 -35.96 -8.74 -11.53
N LEU A 351 -36.14 -10.07 -11.56
CA LEU A 351 -37.41 -10.80 -11.58
C LEU A 351 -37.38 -11.95 -10.57
N GLU A 352 -38.54 -12.44 -10.14
CA GLU A 352 -38.60 -13.57 -9.21
C GLU A 352 -37.93 -14.84 -9.74
N ASN A 353 -38.02 -15.11 -11.05
CA ASN A 353 -37.47 -16.32 -11.67
C ASN A 353 -35.94 -16.28 -11.88
N ASN A 354 -35.31 -15.13 -11.66
CA ASN A 354 -33.86 -14.95 -11.69
C ASN A 354 -33.31 -14.36 -10.38
N ALA A 355 -34.08 -14.44 -9.28
CA ALA A 355 -33.67 -13.96 -7.98
C ALA A 355 -32.29 -14.54 -7.58
N PHE A 356 -31.45 -13.68 -7.00
CA PHE A 356 -30.15 -14.08 -6.48
C PHE A 356 -30.31 -15.05 -5.32
N SER A 357 -29.57 -16.16 -5.30
CA SER A 357 -29.78 -17.26 -4.36
C SER A 357 -28.48 -17.79 -3.74
N LYS A 358 -27.41 -17.01 -3.82
CA LYS A 358 -26.05 -17.41 -3.41
C LYS A 358 -25.50 -16.48 -2.33
N ILE A 359 -24.24 -16.68 -1.99
CA ILE A 359 -23.51 -15.80 -1.09
C ILE A 359 -22.85 -14.69 -1.91
N PHE A 360 -23.10 -13.44 -1.55
CA PHE A 360 -22.35 -12.28 -2.03
C PHE A 360 -21.56 -11.67 -0.86
N ASP A 361 -20.24 -11.70 -0.97
CA ASP A 361 -19.31 -11.21 0.05
C ASP A 361 -18.55 -10.00 -0.50
N GLY A 362 -18.84 -8.81 0.02
CA GLY A 362 -18.16 -7.59 -0.37
C GLY A 362 -16.71 -7.53 0.15
N GLN A 363 -16.34 -8.39 1.10
CA GLN A 363 -15.03 -8.41 1.77
C GLN A 363 -14.59 -7.06 2.39
N GLY A 364 -15.49 -6.08 2.50
CA GLY A 364 -15.20 -4.70 2.90
C GLY A 364 -15.02 -3.71 1.74
N PHE A 365 -14.84 -4.18 0.49
CA PHE A 365 -14.74 -3.30 -0.68
C PHE A 365 -16.03 -2.53 -0.94
N THR A 366 -15.89 -1.41 -1.65
CA THR A 366 -16.97 -0.44 -1.86
C THR A 366 -17.47 -0.44 -3.31
N LEU A 367 -18.80 -0.51 -3.46
CA LEU A 367 -19.53 -0.23 -4.69
C LEU A 367 -19.85 1.27 -4.75
N LYS A 368 -19.33 2.00 -5.76
CA LYS A 368 -19.35 3.47 -5.80
C LYS A 368 -20.08 4.02 -7.02
N ASN A 369 -20.61 5.24 -6.87
CA ASN A 369 -21.04 6.12 -7.96
C ASN A 369 -22.16 5.52 -8.82
N ILE A 370 -23.28 5.21 -8.15
CA ILE A 370 -24.41 4.47 -8.73
C ILE A 370 -25.53 5.45 -9.05
N ASN A 371 -26.05 5.38 -10.28
CA ASN A 371 -27.24 6.11 -10.68
C ASN A 371 -28.14 5.22 -11.55
N MET A 372 -29.44 5.17 -11.24
CA MET A 372 -30.44 4.40 -11.96
C MET A 372 -31.58 5.33 -12.39
N ASP A 373 -31.79 5.46 -13.71
CA ASP A 373 -32.98 6.10 -14.28
C ASP A 373 -33.67 5.09 -15.19
N ILE A 374 -34.82 4.59 -14.75
CA ILE A 374 -35.54 3.50 -15.40
C ILE A 374 -36.92 4.02 -15.78
N LYS A 375 -37.24 3.97 -17.07
CA LYS A 375 -38.56 4.33 -17.60
C LYS A 375 -39.12 3.18 -18.42
N THR A 376 -40.21 2.58 -17.98
CA THR A 376 -40.81 1.43 -18.67
C THR A 376 -42.32 1.59 -18.87
N LYS A 377 -42.81 0.99 -19.96
CA LYS A 377 -44.26 0.89 -20.29
C LYS A 377 -44.81 -0.52 -20.09
N THR A 378 -43.95 -1.49 -19.76
CA THR A 378 -44.29 -2.90 -19.59
C THR A 378 -43.54 -3.43 -18.37
N GLU A 379 -44.02 -4.53 -17.78
CA GLU A 379 -43.32 -5.19 -16.68
C GLU A 379 -41.93 -5.64 -17.11
N GLN A 380 -40.90 -4.94 -16.63
CA GLN A 380 -39.49 -5.26 -16.89
C GLN A 380 -38.73 -5.57 -15.59
N PHE A 381 -39.18 -5.02 -14.46
CA PHE A 381 -38.54 -5.17 -13.15
C PHE A 381 -39.61 -5.34 -12.06
N GLN A 382 -39.46 -6.37 -11.22
CA GLN A 382 -40.29 -6.56 -10.02
C GLN A 382 -39.57 -6.03 -8.77
N GLY A 383 -38.23 -6.13 -8.76
CA GLY A 383 -37.38 -5.57 -7.73
C GLY A 383 -36.28 -4.71 -8.34
N ILE A 384 -36.04 -3.53 -7.76
CA ILE A 384 -35.05 -2.55 -8.20
C ILE A 384 -34.14 -2.19 -7.02
N GLY A 385 -32.84 -2.22 -7.28
CA GLY A 385 -31.75 -1.93 -6.36
C GLY A 385 -30.43 -2.35 -7.00
N ILE A 386 -29.33 -2.38 -6.24
CA ILE A 386 -28.10 -3.05 -6.68
C ILE A 386 -28.40 -4.52 -7.01
N PHE A 387 -29.19 -5.13 -6.13
CA PHE A 387 -29.86 -6.40 -6.36
C PHE A 387 -31.35 -6.14 -6.60
N GLY A 388 -31.93 -6.79 -7.60
CA GLY A 388 -33.37 -6.67 -7.85
C GLY A 388 -34.15 -7.52 -6.84
N SER A 389 -33.94 -8.82 -6.88
CA SER A 389 -34.63 -9.84 -6.11
C SER A 389 -33.65 -10.86 -5.56
N ALA A 390 -33.88 -11.33 -4.33
CA ALA A 390 -33.13 -12.43 -3.72
C ALA A 390 -34.03 -13.47 -3.05
N ARG A 391 -33.63 -14.74 -3.10
CA ARG A 391 -34.30 -15.88 -2.48
C ARG A 391 -33.28 -16.83 -1.85
N GLY A 392 -33.27 -16.98 -0.53
CA GLY A 392 -32.30 -17.85 0.15
C GLY A 392 -30.86 -17.33 0.08
N ALA A 393 -30.65 -16.03 -0.17
CA ALA A 393 -29.33 -15.45 -0.37
C ALA A 393 -28.67 -15.01 0.94
N THR A 394 -27.36 -14.82 0.91
CA THR A 394 -26.61 -14.19 2.01
C THR A 394 -25.76 -13.06 1.47
N PHE A 395 -25.90 -11.87 2.06
CA PHE A 395 -25.13 -10.67 1.74
C PHE A 395 -24.30 -10.28 2.96
N LYS A 396 -22.99 -10.10 2.78
CA LYS A 396 -22.12 -9.70 3.90
C LYS A 396 -20.94 -8.84 3.52
N ASN A 397 -20.49 -8.01 4.47
CA ASN A 397 -19.29 -7.19 4.40
C ASN A 397 -19.29 -6.21 3.21
N ILE A 398 -20.35 -5.43 3.02
CA ILE A 398 -20.55 -4.64 1.80
C ILE A 398 -20.58 -3.15 2.13
N ASN A 399 -19.73 -2.38 1.45
CA ASN A 399 -19.81 -0.92 1.46
C ASN A 399 -20.44 -0.43 0.15
N VAL A 400 -21.34 0.55 0.24
CA VAL A 400 -22.00 1.20 -0.90
C VAL A 400 -21.96 2.71 -0.71
N ASP A 401 -21.48 3.44 -1.72
CA ASP A 401 -21.50 4.90 -1.77
C ASP A 401 -22.10 5.36 -3.10
N TYR A 402 -23.31 5.92 -3.07
CA TYR A 402 -23.96 6.42 -4.28
C TYR A 402 -23.28 7.68 -4.84
N MET A 403 -22.43 8.35 -4.05
CA MET A 403 -21.73 9.59 -4.41
C MET A 403 -22.67 10.70 -4.92
N GLY A 404 -23.89 10.77 -4.36
CA GLY A 404 -24.92 11.72 -4.77
C GLY A 404 -25.77 11.26 -5.96
N GLY A 405 -25.58 10.05 -6.48
CA GLY A 405 -26.51 9.41 -7.40
C GLY A 405 -27.78 8.91 -6.69
N GLY A 406 -28.69 8.28 -7.43
CA GLY A 406 -29.96 7.79 -6.88
C GLY A 406 -30.62 6.71 -7.72
N ILE A 407 -31.84 6.36 -7.33
CA ILE A 407 -32.71 5.43 -8.05
C ILE A 407 -33.99 6.15 -8.39
N LYS A 408 -34.30 6.24 -9.68
CA LYS A 408 -35.58 6.73 -10.19
C LYS A 408 -36.21 5.67 -11.08
N TYR A 409 -37.30 5.09 -10.60
CA TYR A 409 -38.09 4.11 -11.33
C TYR A 409 -39.45 4.72 -11.72
N GLU A 410 -39.72 4.80 -13.02
CA GLU A 410 -40.97 5.33 -13.60
C GLU A 410 -41.66 4.24 -14.45
N SER A 411 -42.79 3.71 -13.99
CA SER A 411 -43.65 2.76 -14.74
C SER A 411 -44.92 3.45 -15.26
N HIS A 412 -45.27 3.19 -16.53
CA HIS A 412 -46.47 3.73 -17.19
C HIS A 412 -47.31 2.61 -17.81
N GLY A 413 -48.42 2.25 -17.16
CA GLY A 413 -49.34 1.19 -17.58
C GLY A 413 -49.39 0.03 -16.59
N ALA A 414 -50.39 -0.84 -16.76
CA ALA A 414 -50.70 -2.03 -15.97
C ALA A 414 -49.47 -2.82 -15.45
N THR A 415 -48.92 -2.45 -14.29
CA THR A 415 -47.86 -3.20 -13.63
C THR A 415 -48.37 -3.87 -12.35
N ASN A 416 -47.93 -5.11 -12.15
CA ASN A 416 -47.98 -5.80 -10.86
C ASN A 416 -47.16 -5.02 -9.81
N SER A 417 -47.32 -5.39 -8.53
CA SER A 417 -46.57 -4.78 -7.43
C SER A 417 -45.06 -4.79 -7.68
N ASN A 418 -44.41 -3.68 -7.34
CA ASN A 418 -42.96 -3.53 -7.50
C ASN A 418 -42.32 -2.95 -6.24
N SER A 419 -41.02 -3.23 -6.07
CA SER A 419 -40.28 -2.87 -4.87
C SER A 419 -38.95 -2.22 -5.22
N VAL A 420 -38.67 -1.05 -4.66
CA VAL A 420 -37.45 -0.26 -4.89
C VAL A 420 -36.70 -0.07 -3.57
N GLY A 421 -35.42 -0.43 -3.54
CA GLY A 421 -34.55 -0.23 -2.39
C GLY A 421 -33.15 0.23 -2.77
N GLY A 422 -32.51 1.01 -1.90
CA GLY A 422 -31.13 1.46 -2.10
C GLY A 422 -30.10 0.33 -2.21
N PHE A 423 -30.37 -0.83 -1.60
CA PHE A 423 -29.60 -2.06 -1.78
C PHE A 423 -30.33 -3.09 -2.63
N ILE A 424 -31.56 -3.43 -2.22
CA ILE A 424 -32.31 -4.53 -2.82
C ILE A 424 -33.79 -4.20 -3.01
N GLY A 425 -34.37 -4.57 -4.14
CA GLY A 425 -35.81 -4.41 -4.37
C GLY A 425 -36.64 -5.32 -3.48
N PHE A 426 -36.52 -6.63 -3.68
CA PHE A 426 -37.26 -7.67 -2.98
C PHE A 426 -36.33 -8.74 -2.41
N ALA A 427 -36.53 -9.13 -1.15
CA ALA A 427 -35.79 -10.22 -0.53
C ALA A 427 -36.73 -11.21 0.13
N TYR A 428 -36.54 -12.51 -0.14
CA TYR A 428 -37.26 -13.58 0.53
C TYR A 428 -36.29 -14.57 1.16
N ASP A 429 -36.52 -14.91 2.43
CA ASP A 429 -35.72 -15.87 3.20
C ASP A 429 -34.21 -15.62 3.07
N SER A 430 -33.79 -14.35 3.14
CA SER A 430 -32.41 -13.92 2.85
C SER A 430 -31.78 -13.20 4.03
N ASN A 431 -30.46 -13.35 4.18
CA ASN A 431 -29.70 -12.83 5.31
C ASN A 431 -28.77 -11.69 4.89
N PHE A 432 -28.67 -10.66 5.74
CA PHE A 432 -27.88 -9.46 5.50
C PHE A 432 -27.08 -9.13 6.75
N ASN A 433 -25.76 -9.00 6.63
CA ASN A 433 -24.88 -8.72 7.76
C ASN A 433 -23.76 -7.75 7.38
N GLN A 434 -23.50 -6.73 8.18
CA GLN A 434 -22.40 -5.78 7.94
C GLN A 434 -22.52 -5.12 6.56
N ILE A 435 -23.47 -4.19 6.43
CA ILE A 435 -23.67 -3.43 5.20
C ILE A 435 -23.75 -1.94 5.54
N SER A 436 -23.00 -1.13 4.80
CA SER A 436 -23.02 0.34 4.91
C SER A 436 -23.46 0.95 3.58
N ILE A 437 -24.43 1.86 3.61
CA ILE A 437 -24.94 2.55 2.41
C ILE A 437 -25.00 4.05 2.67
N VAL A 438 -24.36 4.84 1.80
CA VAL A 438 -24.24 6.28 2.01
C VAL A 438 -24.48 7.12 0.76
N ASN A 439 -24.82 8.39 1.00
CA ASN A 439 -24.85 9.49 0.03
C ASN A 439 -25.80 9.25 -1.15
N ILE A 440 -27.03 8.85 -0.86
CA ILE A 440 -28.09 8.69 -1.87
C ILE A 440 -28.82 10.02 -2.02
N ASN A 441 -28.94 10.54 -3.24
CA ASN A 441 -29.76 11.71 -3.49
C ASN A 441 -31.26 11.36 -3.38
N GLU A 442 -31.75 10.46 -4.21
CA GLU A 442 -33.17 10.10 -4.20
C GLU A 442 -33.39 8.62 -4.47
N ILE A 443 -34.42 8.04 -3.86
CA ILE A 443 -35.00 6.74 -4.17
C ILE A 443 -36.48 6.96 -4.46
N LEU A 444 -36.83 6.99 -5.74
CA LEU A 444 -38.16 7.29 -6.23
C LEU A 444 -38.76 6.09 -6.95
N ASN A 445 -39.94 5.67 -6.49
CA ASN A 445 -40.77 4.66 -7.10
C ASN A 445 -42.07 5.30 -7.59
N LEU A 446 -42.18 5.56 -8.89
CA LEU A 446 -43.24 6.34 -9.50
C LEU A 446 -44.04 5.46 -10.48
N SER A 447 -45.26 5.08 -10.11
CA SER A 447 -46.11 4.21 -10.91
C SER A 447 -47.40 4.89 -11.34
N TYR A 448 -47.68 4.84 -12.65
CA TYR A 448 -48.78 5.57 -13.29
C TYR A 448 -49.73 4.65 -14.07
N ASN A 449 -51.04 4.81 -13.84
CA ASN A 449 -52.13 4.07 -14.50
C ASN A 449 -52.08 2.55 -14.26
N ASP A 450 -51.90 2.13 -13.01
CA ASP A 450 -51.82 0.71 -12.64
C ASP A 450 -53.16 -0.03 -12.64
N GLN A 451 -53.09 -1.37 -12.68
CA GLN A 451 -54.25 -2.26 -12.57
C GLN A 451 -54.84 -2.27 -11.15
N ASP A 452 -56.07 -2.78 -11.08
CA ASP A 452 -56.78 -3.05 -9.84
C ASP A 452 -55.94 -3.88 -8.85
N GLY A 453 -55.51 -3.25 -7.76
CA GLY A 453 -54.85 -3.92 -6.62
C GLY A 453 -53.30 -3.88 -6.59
N ALA A 454 -52.65 -3.09 -7.44
CA ALA A 454 -51.18 -2.93 -7.41
C ALA A 454 -50.66 -2.22 -6.14
N SER A 455 -49.53 -2.65 -5.59
CA SER A 455 -48.83 -1.97 -4.48
C SER A 455 -47.38 -1.64 -4.83
N ILE A 456 -46.89 -0.52 -4.30
CA ILE A 456 -45.47 -0.18 -4.39
C ILE A 456 -44.83 -0.11 -3.01
N HIS A 457 -43.59 -0.59 -2.92
CA HIS A 457 -42.82 -0.57 -1.69
C HIS A 457 -41.48 0.13 -1.93
N THR A 458 -41.16 1.11 -1.09
CA THR A 458 -39.95 1.92 -1.25
C THR A 458 -39.19 2.01 0.06
N GLY A 459 -37.89 1.73 0.06
CA GLY A 459 -37.09 1.89 1.27
C GLY A 459 -35.64 2.30 1.03
N GLY A 460 -35.03 2.92 2.06
CA GLY A 460 -33.63 3.32 2.01
C GLY A 460 -32.67 2.15 1.81
N PHE A 461 -32.98 1.00 2.40
CA PHE A 461 -32.24 -0.25 2.23
C PHE A 461 -32.95 -1.20 1.27
N ALA A 462 -34.21 -1.54 1.55
CA ALA A 462 -34.98 -2.48 0.75
C ALA A 462 -36.40 -2.00 0.45
N GLY A 463 -36.96 -2.37 -0.70
CA GLY A 463 -38.37 -2.16 -0.96
C GLY A 463 -39.23 -3.09 -0.11
N ASP A 464 -38.94 -4.40 -0.18
CA ASP A 464 -39.67 -5.45 0.54
C ASP A 464 -38.73 -6.53 1.07
N ILE A 465 -38.90 -6.89 2.34
CA ILE A 465 -38.23 -8.04 2.97
C ILE A 465 -39.27 -9.00 3.55
N SER A 466 -39.31 -10.21 3.02
CA SER A 466 -40.22 -11.27 3.43
C SER A 466 -39.43 -12.44 4.02
N ARG A 467 -39.39 -12.55 5.36
CA ARG A 467 -38.60 -13.55 6.12
C ARG A 467 -37.09 -13.37 5.90
N GLY A 468 -36.32 -13.26 6.98
CA GLY A 468 -34.87 -13.08 6.89
C GLY A 468 -34.28 -12.39 8.10
N GLU A 469 -32.97 -12.52 8.26
CA GLU A 469 -32.20 -11.88 9.35
C GLU A 469 -31.36 -10.72 8.80
N ILE A 470 -31.57 -9.54 9.36
CA ILE A 470 -30.94 -8.29 8.93
C ILE A 470 -30.21 -7.70 10.12
N SER A 471 -28.88 -7.66 10.04
CA SER A 471 -28.06 -7.27 11.18
C SER A 471 -26.87 -6.39 10.80
N ASN A 472 -26.47 -5.50 11.71
CA ASN A 472 -25.30 -4.64 11.54
C ASN A 472 -25.35 -3.81 10.25
N ILE A 473 -26.40 -2.99 10.13
CA ILE A 473 -26.64 -2.18 8.93
C ILE A 473 -26.54 -0.69 9.26
N TYR A 474 -25.83 0.07 8.42
CA TYR A 474 -25.65 1.51 8.58
C TYR A 474 -26.09 2.26 7.32
N LEU A 475 -27.07 3.15 7.45
CA LEU A 475 -27.54 4.06 6.40
C LEU A 475 -27.23 5.50 6.80
N ASN A 476 -26.68 6.29 5.88
CA ASN A 476 -26.39 7.69 6.14
C ASN A 476 -26.51 8.59 4.90
N ASN A 477 -27.07 9.80 5.09
CA ASN A 477 -27.21 10.81 4.05
C ASN A 477 -28.07 10.31 2.87
N ILE A 478 -29.39 10.26 3.09
CA ILE A 478 -30.37 10.01 2.03
C ILE A 478 -31.28 11.24 1.92
N ASN A 479 -31.26 11.94 0.78
CA ASN A 479 -32.02 13.18 0.67
C ASN A 479 -33.54 12.91 0.52
N HIS A 480 -33.98 11.98 -0.34
CA HIS A 480 -35.42 11.66 -0.47
C HIS A 480 -35.69 10.16 -0.72
N ILE A 481 -36.64 9.59 0.00
CA ILE A 481 -37.25 8.27 -0.25
C ILE A 481 -38.74 8.50 -0.56
N GLY A 482 -39.19 8.17 -1.77
CA GLY A 482 -40.52 8.54 -2.25
C GLY A 482 -41.22 7.44 -3.05
N GLY A 483 -42.39 7.02 -2.60
CA GLY A 483 -43.33 6.23 -3.39
C GLY A 483 -44.49 7.07 -3.91
N PHE A 484 -44.83 6.94 -5.19
CA PHE A 484 -46.03 7.52 -5.81
C PHE A 484 -46.74 6.47 -6.66
N ILE A 485 -48.03 6.25 -6.42
CA ILE A 485 -48.86 5.36 -7.25
C ILE A 485 -50.17 6.04 -7.66
N SER A 486 -50.57 5.86 -8.92
CA SER A 486 -51.86 6.32 -9.43
C SER A 486 -52.59 5.27 -10.27
N GLY A 487 -53.91 5.15 -10.04
CA GLY A 487 -54.77 4.15 -10.68
C GLY A 487 -56.23 4.27 -10.18
N GLU A 488 -57.16 3.52 -10.77
CA GLU A 488 -58.57 3.54 -10.33
C GLU A 488 -58.75 2.82 -8.99
N VAL A 489 -58.25 1.59 -8.88
CA VAL A 489 -58.17 0.79 -7.65
C VAL A 489 -56.72 0.35 -7.43
N VAL A 490 -56.07 0.75 -6.34
CA VAL A 490 -54.68 0.33 -6.04
C VAL A 490 -54.60 -0.25 -4.63
N ALA A 491 -53.68 -1.16 -4.33
CA ALA A 491 -53.46 -1.60 -2.96
C ALA A 491 -52.78 -0.50 -2.10
N GLY A 492 -51.90 0.30 -2.71
CA GLY A 492 -51.37 1.54 -2.14
C GLY A 492 -49.85 1.62 -2.16
N SER A 493 -49.30 2.59 -1.44
CA SER A 493 -47.87 2.89 -1.39
C SER A 493 -47.36 2.79 0.04
N MET A 494 -46.19 2.16 0.24
CA MET A 494 -45.56 1.96 1.54
C MET A 494 -44.10 2.39 1.46
N SER A 495 -43.74 3.42 2.23
CA SER A 495 -42.38 3.99 2.23
C SER A 495 -41.75 3.95 3.61
N GLY A 496 -40.53 3.42 3.71
CA GLY A 496 -39.78 3.37 4.97
C GLY A 496 -38.38 3.96 4.85
N GLY A 497 -37.88 4.61 5.89
CA GLY A 497 -36.48 5.05 5.91
C GLY A 497 -35.49 3.90 5.75
N PHE A 498 -35.87 2.70 6.20
CA PHE A 498 -35.12 1.45 6.02
C PHE A 498 -35.80 0.53 5.00
N VAL A 499 -37.03 0.08 5.27
CA VAL A 499 -37.76 -0.89 4.43
C VAL A 499 -39.19 -0.44 4.14
N GLY A 500 -39.65 -0.57 2.90
CA GLY A 500 -41.05 -0.27 2.55
C GLY A 500 -42.04 -1.21 3.26
N ARG A 501 -41.88 -2.52 3.06
CA ARG A 501 -42.71 -3.58 3.66
C ARG A 501 -41.87 -4.71 4.25
N SER A 502 -42.21 -5.22 5.44
CA SER A 502 -41.39 -6.25 6.09
C SER A 502 -42.11 -7.29 6.95
N THR A 503 -41.55 -8.51 6.96
CA THR A 503 -41.90 -9.66 7.84
C THR A 503 -40.65 -10.29 8.52
N GLY A 504 -39.59 -9.50 8.73
CA GLY A 504 -38.24 -9.98 9.12
C GLY A 504 -37.79 -9.75 10.57
N ILE A 505 -36.53 -10.14 10.84
CA ILE A 505 -35.81 -9.90 12.12
C ILE A 505 -34.71 -8.88 11.89
N PHE A 506 -34.65 -7.85 12.73
CA PHE A 506 -33.78 -6.68 12.58
C PHE A 506 -32.96 -6.45 13.86
N SER A 507 -31.63 -6.40 13.73
CA SER A 507 -30.74 -6.15 14.86
C SER A 507 -29.58 -5.21 14.55
N ASN A 508 -29.23 -4.32 15.48
CA ASN A 508 -28.05 -3.45 15.37
C ASN A 508 -28.06 -2.61 14.09
N ILE A 509 -29.04 -1.71 13.95
CA ILE A 509 -29.25 -0.91 12.73
C ILE A 509 -29.24 0.57 13.07
N SER A 510 -28.56 1.38 12.25
CA SER A 510 -28.54 2.84 12.40
C SER A 510 -28.87 3.54 11.10
N LEU A 511 -29.82 4.48 11.17
CA LEU A 511 -30.20 5.40 10.10
C LEU A 511 -29.86 6.82 10.53
N ASN A 512 -29.12 7.55 9.70
CA ASN A 512 -28.69 8.91 10.00
C ASN A 512 -28.95 9.84 8.81
N ASN A 513 -29.40 11.06 9.09
CA ASN A 513 -29.52 12.14 8.11
C ASN A 513 -30.37 11.72 6.89
N ILE A 514 -31.68 11.62 7.11
CA ILE A 514 -32.65 11.43 6.03
C ILE A 514 -33.44 12.72 5.84
N GLY A 515 -33.50 13.24 4.62
CA GLY A 515 -34.29 14.43 4.31
C GLY A 515 -35.78 14.10 4.42
N LYS A 516 -36.36 13.60 3.32
CA LYS A 516 -37.79 13.30 3.23
C LYS A 516 -38.06 11.80 3.05
N ILE A 517 -39.05 11.27 3.74
CA ILE A 517 -39.68 9.97 3.48
C ILE A 517 -41.14 10.24 3.15
N SER A 518 -41.60 9.87 1.96
CA SER A 518 -42.96 10.17 1.51
C SER A 518 -43.62 9.00 0.79
N SER A 519 -44.90 8.80 1.08
CA SER A 519 -45.75 7.88 0.34
C SER A 519 -46.96 8.64 -0.21
N GLU A 520 -47.23 8.53 -1.52
CA GLU A 520 -48.31 9.25 -2.18
C GLU A 520 -49.19 8.32 -3.02
N VAL A 521 -50.51 8.46 -2.87
CA VAL A 521 -51.50 7.70 -3.64
C VAL A 521 -52.49 8.65 -4.30
N LYS A 522 -52.75 8.44 -5.59
CA LYS A 522 -53.78 9.14 -6.36
C LYS A 522 -54.71 8.13 -7.03
N GLY A 523 -55.78 7.75 -6.34
CA GLY A 523 -56.79 6.81 -6.84
C GLY A 523 -58.12 6.91 -6.09
N LYS A 524 -59.16 6.23 -6.58
CA LYS A 524 -60.52 6.31 -6.00
C LYS A 524 -60.72 5.33 -4.83
N TYR A 525 -60.12 4.15 -4.92
CA TYR A 525 -60.18 3.13 -3.87
C TYR A 525 -58.79 2.53 -3.63
N TYR A 526 -58.37 2.43 -2.36
CA TYR A 526 -57.14 1.73 -2.02
C TYR A 526 -57.10 1.22 -0.57
N ILE A 527 -56.14 0.33 -0.28
CA ILE A 527 -56.10 -0.45 0.96
C ILE A 527 -55.25 0.22 2.05
N SER A 528 -54.03 0.68 1.74
CA SER A 528 -53.12 1.24 2.74
C SER A 528 -52.09 2.18 2.12
N ASN A 529 -51.97 3.40 2.64
CA ASN A 529 -50.91 4.35 2.28
C ASN A 529 -50.11 4.74 3.52
N SER A 530 -48.85 4.31 3.62
CA SER A 530 -48.10 4.48 4.86
C SER A 530 -46.65 4.94 4.68
N ALA A 531 -46.19 5.75 5.63
CA ALA A 531 -44.80 6.17 5.71
C ALA A 531 -44.25 6.01 7.13
N GLY A 532 -43.06 5.42 7.26
CA GLY A 532 -42.40 5.25 8.56
C GLY A 532 -40.93 5.64 8.53
N GLY A 533 -40.42 6.20 9.62
CA GLY A 533 -39.01 6.55 9.72
C GLY A 533 -38.07 5.34 9.61
N PHE A 534 -38.55 4.14 9.98
CA PHE A 534 -37.86 2.88 9.76
C PHE A 534 -38.60 2.01 8.74
N ILE A 535 -39.86 1.66 9.00
CA ILE A 535 -40.65 0.77 8.14
C ILE A 535 -41.96 1.40 7.70
N GLY A 536 -42.29 1.29 6.40
CA GLY A 536 -43.59 1.73 5.88
C GLY A 536 -44.74 0.90 6.45
N ARG A 537 -44.68 -0.43 6.30
CA ARG A 537 -45.69 -1.37 6.82
C ARG A 537 -45.10 -2.70 7.29
N VAL A 538 -45.62 -3.24 8.39
CA VAL A 538 -45.30 -4.58 8.90
C VAL A 538 -46.41 -5.55 8.54
N ASP A 539 -46.07 -6.65 7.85
CA ASP A 539 -46.99 -7.76 7.54
C ASP A 539 -46.50 -9.01 8.32
N GLY A 540 -47.29 -9.57 9.22
CA GLY A 540 -46.89 -10.73 10.03
C GLY A 540 -45.99 -10.40 11.23
N THR A 541 -45.23 -11.39 11.70
CA THR A 541 -44.38 -11.25 12.91
C THR A 541 -43.07 -10.54 12.57
N GLY A 542 -42.68 -9.56 13.39
CA GLY A 542 -41.40 -8.86 13.25
C GLY A 542 -40.71 -8.64 14.61
N PHE A 543 -39.38 -8.78 14.63
CA PHE A 543 -38.55 -8.54 15.81
C PHE A 543 -37.52 -7.45 15.52
N PHE A 544 -37.48 -6.44 16.36
CA PHE A 544 -36.69 -5.22 16.17
C PHE A 544 -35.87 -4.96 17.43
N ASN A 545 -34.54 -5.06 17.32
CA ASN A 545 -33.65 -4.93 18.46
C ASN A 545 -32.47 -4.01 18.14
N ASN A 546 -32.11 -3.13 19.07
CA ASN A 546 -30.94 -2.25 18.95
C ASN A 546 -30.97 -1.39 17.67
N ILE A 547 -31.93 -0.46 17.59
CA ILE A 547 -32.13 0.37 16.39
C ILE A 547 -32.08 1.85 16.76
N SER A 548 -31.30 2.63 15.99
CA SER A 548 -31.17 4.08 16.18
C SER A 548 -31.51 4.85 14.91
N LEU A 549 -32.43 5.80 15.03
CA LEU A 549 -32.80 6.75 13.99
C LEU A 549 -32.38 8.14 14.45
N TYR A 550 -31.58 8.82 13.65
CA TYR A 550 -31.08 10.15 13.95
C TYR A 550 -31.27 11.10 12.77
N ASN A 551 -31.82 12.28 13.04
CA ASN A 551 -31.96 13.39 12.10
C ASN A 551 -32.77 13.02 10.83
N ILE A 552 -34.10 13.02 10.97
CA ILE A 552 -35.05 12.85 9.86
C ILE A 552 -35.86 14.14 9.69
N GLU A 553 -35.80 14.80 8.53
CA GLU A 553 -36.45 16.11 8.36
C GLU A 553 -37.97 16.01 8.21
N GLU A 554 -38.46 15.05 7.42
CA GLU A 554 -39.89 14.89 7.15
C GLU A 554 -40.28 13.44 6.86
N ILE A 555 -41.37 12.98 7.47
CA ILE A 555 -42.05 11.72 7.16
C ILE A 555 -43.50 12.06 6.85
N ASP A 556 -44.00 11.67 5.66
CA ASP A 556 -45.32 12.09 5.21
C ASP A 556 -46.06 11.01 4.40
N SER A 557 -47.38 10.99 4.53
CA SER A 557 -48.27 10.13 3.75
C SER A 557 -49.38 10.99 3.15
N ILE A 558 -49.35 11.12 1.83
CA ILE A 558 -50.17 12.03 1.03
C ILE A 558 -51.27 11.23 0.34
N ASP A 559 -52.51 11.58 0.63
CA ASP A 559 -53.69 11.02 -0.02
C ASP A 559 -54.48 12.12 -0.75
N HIS A 560 -55.05 11.79 -1.91
CA HIS A 560 -56.00 12.63 -2.66
C HIS A 560 -57.45 12.08 -2.64
N GLY A 561 -57.71 10.97 -1.94
CA GLY A 561 -59.00 10.28 -1.73
C GLY A 561 -59.44 10.21 -0.26
N GLU A 562 -60.25 9.20 0.12
CA GLU A 562 -60.95 9.14 1.43
C GLU A 562 -60.58 7.93 2.34
N LEU A 563 -59.43 7.23 2.22
CA LEU A 563 -59.25 5.94 2.94
C LEU A 563 -57.82 5.66 3.48
N TYR A 564 -57.72 5.12 4.71
CA TYR A 564 -56.57 4.49 5.40
C TYR A 564 -55.14 4.96 5.04
N ASN A 565 -54.71 6.12 5.55
CA ASN A 565 -53.31 6.53 5.51
C ASN A 565 -52.72 6.85 6.89
N SER A 566 -51.47 6.43 7.13
CA SER A 566 -50.82 6.58 8.43
C SER A 566 -49.34 6.91 8.33
N VAL A 567 -48.84 7.65 9.30
CA VAL A 567 -47.44 8.03 9.41
C VAL A 567 -46.92 7.74 10.81
N GLY A 568 -45.73 7.15 10.92
CA GLY A 568 -45.07 6.95 12.20
C GLY A 568 -43.60 7.33 12.20
N GLY A 569 -43.11 7.82 13.34
CA GLY A 569 -41.68 8.09 13.48
C GLY A 569 -40.80 6.85 13.32
N PHE A 570 -41.35 5.65 13.59
CA PHE A 570 -40.69 4.36 13.36
C PHE A 570 -41.45 3.49 12.35
N ILE A 571 -42.72 3.16 12.61
CA ILE A 571 -43.58 2.36 11.71
C ILE A 571 -44.76 3.18 11.20
N GLY A 572 -44.97 3.21 9.89
CA GLY A 572 -46.15 3.83 9.28
C GLY A 572 -47.44 3.08 9.64
N ASP A 573 -47.54 1.81 9.25
CA ASP A 573 -48.71 0.95 9.49
C ASP A 573 -48.31 -0.39 10.11
N GLY A 574 -48.68 -0.60 11.36
CA GLY A 574 -48.44 -1.84 12.10
C GLY A 574 -49.59 -2.83 12.03
N SER A 575 -50.68 -2.51 11.34
CA SER A 575 -51.97 -3.22 11.42
C SER A 575 -51.94 -4.72 11.17
N TYR A 576 -50.96 -5.21 10.43
CA TYR A 576 -50.93 -6.58 9.94
C TYR A 576 -49.96 -7.47 10.74
N CYS A 577 -49.57 -7.05 11.94
CA CYS A 577 -48.83 -7.91 12.87
C CYS A 577 -49.70 -9.11 13.29
N SER A 578 -49.57 -10.25 12.63
CA SER A 578 -50.43 -11.43 12.86
C SER A 578 -49.90 -12.37 13.96
N GLY A 579 -49.08 -11.87 14.89
CA GLY A 579 -48.39 -12.63 15.93
C GLY A 579 -47.77 -11.75 17.03
N ASP A 580 -46.73 -12.25 17.72
CA ASP A 580 -45.97 -11.50 18.73
C ASP A 580 -44.90 -10.61 18.09
N CYS A 581 -45.21 -9.33 17.83
CA CYS A 581 -44.19 -8.38 17.37
C CYS A 581 -43.40 -7.82 18.56
N GLY A 582 -42.06 -7.85 18.45
CA GLY A 582 -41.14 -7.42 19.51
C GLY A 582 -40.33 -6.19 19.13
N PHE A 583 -40.32 -5.18 19.99
CA PHE A 583 -39.54 -3.95 19.86
C PHE A 583 -38.69 -3.77 21.10
N THR A 584 -37.38 -3.73 20.97
CA THR A 584 -36.46 -3.66 22.11
C THR A 584 -35.28 -2.75 21.81
N ASN A 585 -34.93 -1.87 22.74
CA ASN A 585 -33.75 -1.01 22.66
C ASN A 585 -33.75 -0.13 21.39
N ILE A 586 -34.75 0.72 21.25
CA ILE A 586 -34.92 1.58 20.08
C ILE A 586 -34.84 3.05 20.48
N SER A 587 -34.07 3.83 19.72
CA SER A 587 -33.90 5.26 19.93
C SER A 587 -34.25 6.05 18.66
N LEU A 588 -35.06 7.08 18.83
CA LEU A 588 -35.39 8.06 17.79
C LEU A 588 -34.98 9.44 18.30
N GLU A 589 -34.17 10.15 17.52
CA GLU A 589 -33.67 11.48 17.86
C GLU A 589 -33.78 12.41 16.65
N SER A 590 -34.25 13.64 16.89
CA SER A 590 -34.31 14.71 15.88
C SER A 590 -35.15 14.37 14.64
N ILE A 591 -36.35 13.82 14.84
CA ILE A 591 -37.37 13.76 13.77
C ILE A 591 -38.20 15.04 13.81
N LYS A 592 -38.18 15.82 12.73
CA LYS A 592 -38.74 17.19 12.73
C LYS A 592 -40.23 17.25 12.36
N ASN A 593 -40.65 16.56 11.31
CA ASN A 593 -42.06 16.56 10.87
C ASN A 593 -42.59 15.14 10.63
N ILE A 594 -43.76 14.82 11.18
CA ILE A 594 -44.47 13.56 11.02
C ILE A 594 -45.94 13.87 10.64
N GLY A 595 -46.34 13.55 9.40
CA GLY A 595 -47.71 13.81 8.93
C GLY A 595 -47.97 15.30 8.66
N ASN A 596 -47.19 15.89 7.76
CA ASN A 596 -47.30 17.33 7.45
C ASN A 596 -48.43 17.64 6.45
N SER A 597 -48.86 16.64 5.67
CA SER A 597 -49.94 16.80 4.69
C SER A 597 -51.31 17.03 5.34
N LYS A 598 -52.15 17.85 4.71
CA LYS A 598 -53.53 18.12 5.13
C LYS A 598 -54.43 16.88 5.15
N ASN A 599 -53.98 15.77 4.56
CA ASN A 599 -54.78 14.57 4.37
C ASN A 599 -54.24 13.35 5.14
N THR A 600 -53.18 13.48 5.95
CA THR A 600 -52.71 12.38 6.82
C THR A 600 -53.77 12.07 7.88
N ARG A 601 -54.35 10.86 7.94
CA ARG A 601 -55.40 10.52 8.92
C ARG A 601 -54.88 10.19 10.30
N TRP A 602 -53.82 9.38 10.38
CA TRP A 602 -53.24 8.96 11.66
C TRP A 602 -51.74 9.24 11.70
N ALA A 603 -51.27 9.89 12.77
CA ALA A 603 -49.85 10.16 12.98
C ALA A 603 -49.42 9.83 14.42
N GLY A 604 -48.36 9.03 14.54
CA GLY A 604 -47.78 8.66 15.83
C GLY A 604 -46.28 8.97 15.86
N GLY A 605 -45.78 9.45 17.00
CA GLY A 605 -44.33 9.65 17.15
C GLY A 605 -43.50 8.36 17.05
N PHE A 606 -44.12 7.18 17.26
CA PHE A 606 -43.49 5.87 17.05
C PHE A 606 -44.23 5.04 15.98
N ILE A 607 -45.51 4.71 16.19
CA ILE A 607 -46.33 3.91 15.25
C ILE A 607 -47.54 4.74 14.80
N GLY A 608 -47.76 4.84 13.48
CA GLY A 608 -48.90 5.57 12.93
C GLY A 608 -50.25 4.90 13.19
N ASN A 609 -50.34 3.60 12.90
CA ASN A 609 -51.59 2.84 13.03
C ASN A 609 -51.34 1.43 13.57
N VAL A 610 -52.19 0.98 14.49
CA VAL A 610 -52.22 -0.36 15.08
C VAL A 610 -53.65 -0.91 14.98
N SER A 611 -53.80 -2.15 14.49
CA SER A 611 -55.11 -2.78 14.26
C SER A 611 -55.34 -4.07 15.07
N GLU A 612 -56.51 -4.66 14.88
CA GLU A 612 -57.09 -5.71 15.71
C GLU A 612 -56.28 -7.02 15.69
N HIS A 613 -56.28 -7.76 16.81
CA HIS A 613 -55.71 -9.11 16.98
C HIS A 613 -54.18 -9.25 17.04
N SER A 614 -53.43 -8.15 17.16
CA SER A 614 -51.96 -8.16 17.31
C SER A 614 -51.50 -8.08 18.78
N VAL A 615 -50.36 -8.71 19.10
CA VAL A 615 -49.65 -8.55 20.39
C VAL A 615 -48.33 -7.81 20.14
N TYR A 616 -48.17 -6.66 20.78
CA TYR A 616 -46.94 -5.87 20.71
C TYR A 616 -46.22 -5.91 22.06
N ASN A 617 -44.99 -6.43 22.05
CA ASN A 617 -44.07 -6.36 23.17
C ASN A 617 -43.08 -5.24 22.91
N ILE A 618 -43.22 -4.14 23.66
CA ILE A 618 -42.51 -2.88 23.41
C ILE A 618 -41.69 -2.55 24.66
N GLU A 619 -40.37 -2.67 24.55
CA GLU A 619 -39.43 -2.54 25.66
C GLU A 619 -38.30 -1.56 25.34
N ASN A 620 -37.90 -0.71 26.29
CA ASN A 620 -36.73 0.17 26.19
C ASN A 620 -36.77 1.05 24.92
N ILE A 621 -37.80 1.88 24.81
CA ILE A 621 -37.98 2.78 23.67
C ILE A 621 -37.81 4.23 24.13
N TYR A 622 -36.95 4.97 23.44
CA TYR A 622 -36.55 6.32 23.80
C TYR A 622 -36.73 7.27 22.62
N LEU A 623 -37.61 8.26 22.74
CA LEU A 623 -37.88 9.26 21.71
C LEU A 623 -37.46 10.63 22.22
N TYR A 624 -36.54 11.32 21.54
CA TYR A 624 -36.19 12.70 21.81
C TYR A 624 -36.61 13.61 20.66
N PHE A 625 -37.63 14.43 20.90
CA PHE A 625 -38.08 15.43 19.94
C PHE A 625 -37.48 16.79 20.28
N ASP A 626 -36.83 17.39 19.30
CA ASP A 626 -36.32 18.75 19.38
C ASP A 626 -37.45 19.78 19.42
N LYS A 627 -37.14 20.97 19.94
CA LYS A 627 -38.06 22.10 19.94
C LYS A 627 -38.50 22.44 18.51
N GLY A 628 -39.81 22.59 18.32
CA GLY A 628 -40.43 22.85 17.02
C GLY A 628 -40.77 21.58 16.24
N VAL A 629 -40.74 20.41 16.88
CA VAL A 629 -41.28 19.17 16.31
C VAL A 629 -42.75 19.34 15.93
N ASN A 630 -43.15 18.71 14.83
CA ASN A 630 -44.53 18.71 14.37
C ASN A 630 -45.02 17.28 14.11
N ILE A 631 -46.10 16.87 14.79
CA ILE A 631 -46.80 15.61 14.52
C ILE A 631 -48.27 15.99 14.28
N ASN A 632 -48.78 15.76 13.08
CA ASN A 632 -50.15 16.11 12.74
C ASN A 632 -50.87 15.03 11.95
N ALA A 633 -52.17 14.95 12.18
CA ALA A 633 -53.09 14.19 11.38
C ALA A 633 -54.51 14.76 11.53
N VAL A 634 -55.38 14.50 10.56
CA VAL A 634 -56.76 15.01 10.56
C VAL A 634 -57.67 14.26 11.53
N GLU A 635 -57.44 12.97 11.79
CA GLU A 635 -58.30 12.20 12.69
C GLU A 635 -57.67 11.96 14.06
N SER A 636 -56.44 11.42 14.08
CA SER A 636 -55.85 10.97 15.34
C SER A 636 -54.34 11.16 15.35
N THR A 637 -53.86 11.92 16.33
CA THR A 637 -52.45 12.24 16.52
C THR A 637 -52.02 11.82 17.92
N GLY A 638 -50.92 11.09 18.07
CA GLY A 638 -50.39 10.71 19.38
C GLY A 638 -48.87 10.81 19.47
N LYS A 639 -48.37 10.95 20.70
CA LYS A 639 -46.92 11.09 20.96
C LYS A 639 -46.17 9.80 20.67
N PHE A 640 -46.84 8.65 20.83
CA PHE A 640 -46.33 7.33 20.52
C PHE A 640 -47.17 6.63 19.44
N LEU A 641 -48.49 6.51 19.64
CA LEU A 641 -49.42 5.84 18.71
C LEU A 641 -50.36 6.84 18.05
N GLY A 642 -50.50 6.79 16.72
CA GLY A 642 -51.49 7.61 16.01
C GLY A 642 -52.91 7.07 16.16
N ARG A 643 -53.13 5.79 15.88
CA ARG A 643 -54.41 5.09 16.10
C ARG A 643 -54.19 3.72 16.74
N ASN A 644 -55.07 3.34 17.67
CA ASN A 644 -55.15 2.00 18.22
C ASN A 644 -56.60 1.49 18.20
N MET A 645 -56.85 0.34 17.58
CA MET A 645 -58.14 -0.34 17.65
C MET A 645 -58.23 -1.18 18.93
N SER A 646 -59.37 -1.14 19.65
CA SER A 646 -59.54 -1.67 21.02
C SER A 646 -59.23 -3.17 21.23
N LEU A 647 -58.94 -3.93 20.17
CA LEU A 647 -58.63 -5.36 20.21
C LEU A 647 -57.12 -5.68 20.15
N ALA A 648 -56.22 -4.69 20.08
CA ALA A 648 -54.78 -4.91 20.14
C ALA A 648 -54.26 -5.01 21.60
N SER A 649 -53.34 -5.95 21.85
CA SER A 649 -52.66 -6.08 23.15
C SER A 649 -51.31 -5.36 23.12
N LEU A 650 -51.18 -4.30 23.92
CA LEU A 650 -49.97 -3.48 24.01
C LEU A 650 -49.27 -3.70 25.35
N ASN A 651 -48.10 -4.35 25.32
CA ASN A 651 -47.28 -4.62 26.49
C ASN A 651 -46.09 -3.65 26.52
N PHE A 652 -46.21 -2.57 27.29
CA PHE A 652 -45.16 -1.57 27.44
C PHE A 652 -44.20 -1.92 28.59
N LYS A 653 -42.91 -1.65 28.37
CA LYS A 653 -41.89 -1.67 29.41
C LYS A 653 -40.85 -0.59 29.12
N ASN A 654 -40.61 0.33 30.06
CA ASN A 654 -39.54 1.33 30.00
C ASN A 654 -39.60 2.22 28.73
N ILE A 655 -40.72 2.92 28.54
CA ILE A 655 -40.95 3.81 27.38
C ILE A 655 -40.81 5.26 27.83
N HIS A 656 -39.97 6.04 27.14
CA HIS A 656 -39.69 7.45 27.46
C HIS A 656 -39.79 8.33 26.22
N ILE A 657 -40.50 9.45 26.34
CA ILE A 657 -40.64 10.47 25.30
C ILE A 657 -40.27 11.82 25.88
N TYR A 658 -39.31 12.52 25.25
CA TYR A 658 -38.86 13.86 25.64
C TYR A 658 -39.32 14.88 24.60
N HIS A 659 -39.99 15.95 25.02
CA HIS A 659 -40.42 17.03 24.11
C HIS A 659 -40.50 18.39 24.83
N HIS A 660 -40.46 19.48 24.05
CA HIS A 660 -40.59 20.82 24.58
C HIS A 660 -42.05 21.11 25.01
N GLU A 661 -42.24 21.91 26.07
CA GLU A 661 -43.56 22.21 26.69
C GLU A 661 -44.58 22.87 25.75
N ASN A 662 -44.10 23.52 24.70
CA ASN A 662 -44.93 24.21 23.71
C ASN A 662 -45.28 23.35 22.48
N ASP A 663 -44.75 22.14 22.40
CA ASP A 663 -44.92 21.25 21.25
C ASP A 663 -45.84 20.07 21.62
N LEU A 664 -46.43 19.43 20.60
CA LEU A 664 -47.20 18.18 20.73
C LEU A 664 -48.45 18.27 21.63
N SER A 665 -49.06 19.45 21.76
CA SER A 665 -50.31 19.63 22.52
C SER A 665 -51.53 18.96 21.86
N ASN A 666 -51.50 18.81 20.53
CA ASN A 666 -52.50 18.10 19.73
C ASN A 666 -52.32 16.57 19.74
N ALA A 667 -51.14 16.07 20.09
CA ALA A 667 -50.81 14.66 20.07
C ALA A 667 -51.25 13.96 21.37
N ILE A 668 -52.51 13.52 21.43
CA ILE A 668 -53.17 12.97 22.64
C ILE A 668 -53.82 11.59 22.44
N ALA A 669 -53.75 10.99 21.25
CA ALA A 669 -54.43 9.74 20.93
C ALA A 669 -54.04 8.55 21.84
N ASP A 670 -52.82 8.57 22.37
CA ASP A 670 -52.26 7.54 23.24
C ASP A 670 -52.27 7.93 24.74
N GLN A 671 -53.00 8.99 25.12
CA GLN A 671 -53.00 9.54 26.48
C GLN A 671 -53.43 8.53 27.56
N SER A 672 -54.28 7.56 27.23
CA SER A 672 -54.68 6.48 28.16
C SER A 672 -53.51 5.57 28.58
N TYR A 673 -52.42 5.56 27.81
CA TYR A 673 -51.22 4.78 28.08
C TYR A 673 -50.12 5.57 28.80
N TRP A 674 -50.31 6.88 29.03
CA TRP A 674 -49.34 7.70 29.72
C TRP A 674 -49.34 7.43 31.24
N GLY A 675 -48.18 7.60 31.86
CA GLY A 675 -48.00 7.41 33.29
C GLY A 675 -46.52 7.49 33.70
N ASN A 676 -46.25 7.25 34.98
CA ASN A 676 -44.90 7.32 35.56
C ASN A 676 -44.36 5.93 35.99
N THR A 677 -45.00 4.85 35.55
CA THR A 677 -44.60 3.48 35.88
C THR A 677 -43.84 2.85 34.72
N ASN A 678 -43.13 1.77 35.00
CA ASN A 678 -42.38 1.04 33.98
C ASN A 678 -43.29 0.47 32.88
N TYR A 679 -44.59 0.27 33.14
CA TYR A 679 -45.55 -0.32 32.19
C TYR A 679 -46.43 0.73 31.49
N LYS A 680 -46.03 1.99 31.55
CA LYS A 680 -46.70 3.14 30.94
C LYS A 680 -45.71 3.92 30.08
N ILE A 681 -46.25 4.81 29.24
CA ILE A 681 -45.45 5.74 28.43
C ILE A 681 -45.11 6.94 29.32
N ASN A 682 -43.81 7.12 29.61
CA ASN A 682 -43.32 8.20 30.45
C ASN A 682 -43.06 9.44 29.58
N ILE A 683 -43.82 10.51 29.82
CA ILE A 683 -43.69 11.79 29.11
C ILE A 683 -42.80 12.73 29.94
N HIS A 684 -41.69 13.16 29.35
CA HIS A 684 -40.71 14.08 29.93
C HIS A 684 -40.79 15.41 29.18
N THR A 685 -41.45 16.39 29.80
CA THR A 685 -41.56 17.72 29.21
C THR A 685 -40.39 18.60 29.66
N TYR A 686 -39.71 19.23 28.71
CA TYR A 686 -38.64 20.19 28.97
C TYR A 686 -39.00 21.59 28.46
N ASN A 687 -38.29 22.60 28.95
CA ASN A 687 -38.32 23.95 28.40
C ASN A 687 -36.90 24.38 28.03
N ASN A 688 -36.74 25.60 27.51
CA ASN A 688 -35.41 26.09 27.08
C ASN A 688 -34.34 26.00 28.19
N SER A 689 -34.71 26.05 29.48
CA SER A 689 -33.76 25.97 30.59
C SER A 689 -33.41 24.54 31.02
N THR A 690 -34.31 23.56 30.81
CA THR A 690 -34.11 22.16 31.21
C THR A 690 -33.77 21.22 30.06
N GLN A 691 -33.76 21.72 28.82
CA GLN A 691 -33.49 20.93 27.60
C GLN A 691 -32.19 20.12 27.69
N SER A 692 -31.11 20.74 28.18
CA SER A 692 -29.81 20.05 28.29
C SER A 692 -29.86 18.87 29.26
N ASP A 693 -30.59 18.99 30.37
CA ASP A 693 -30.67 17.91 31.36
C ASP A 693 -31.59 16.79 30.87
N ALA A 694 -32.69 17.13 30.20
CA ALA A 694 -33.53 16.15 29.50
C ALA A 694 -32.75 15.38 28.43
N TYR A 695 -31.88 16.07 27.68
CA TYR A 695 -31.05 15.42 26.67
C TYR A 695 -29.97 14.50 27.29
N LYS A 696 -29.32 14.93 28.37
CA LYS A 696 -28.39 14.05 29.13
C LYS A 696 -29.10 12.80 29.66
N ASP A 697 -30.31 12.97 30.18
CA ASP A 697 -31.12 11.87 30.68
C ASP A 697 -31.53 10.90 29.55
N PHE A 698 -31.88 11.40 28.37
CA PHE A 698 -32.06 10.60 27.16
C PHE A 698 -30.79 9.81 26.79
N LEU A 699 -29.64 10.48 26.65
CA LEU A 699 -28.37 9.84 26.31
C LEU A 699 -27.96 8.77 27.32
N SER A 700 -28.20 8.99 28.62
CA SER A 700 -27.91 8.01 29.66
C SER A 700 -28.65 6.68 29.47
N LYS A 701 -29.82 6.71 28.80
CA LYS A 701 -30.63 5.53 28.50
C LYS A 701 -30.32 4.92 27.14
N THR A 702 -29.89 5.72 26.16
CA THR A 702 -29.63 5.25 24.79
C THR A 702 -28.21 4.80 24.53
N ASN A 703 -27.24 5.23 25.36
CA ASN A 703 -25.83 4.84 25.20
C ASN A 703 -25.57 3.33 25.34
N THR A 704 -26.51 2.56 25.90
CA THR A 704 -26.46 1.10 26.01
C THR A 704 -26.95 0.37 24.76
N ILE A 705 -27.54 1.10 23.80
CA ILE A 705 -28.00 0.53 22.53
C ILE A 705 -26.79 0.21 21.66
N GLU A 706 -26.65 -1.06 21.29
CA GLU A 706 -25.55 -1.52 20.45
C GLU A 706 -25.62 -0.88 19.05
N LYS A 707 -24.45 -0.46 18.53
CA LYS A 707 -24.33 0.17 17.21
C LYS A 707 -23.82 -0.84 16.18
N PRO A 708 -24.18 -0.69 14.89
CA PRO A 708 -23.67 -1.58 13.84
C PRO A 708 -22.14 -1.49 13.73
N SER A 709 -21.50 -2.64 13.50
CA SER A 709 -20.12 -2.69 13.01
C SER A 709 -20.08 -2.35 11.50
N LYS A 710 -19.11 -1.53 11.10
CA LYS A 710 -18.88 -1.23 9.68
C LYS A 710 -18.02 -2.33 9.04
N PRO A 711 -18.23 -2.67 7.76
CA PRO A 711 -17.35 -3.57 7.04
C PRO A 711 -15.92 -3.01 6.99
N THR A 712 -14.94 -3.85 7.26
CA THR A 712 -13.52 -3.52 7.14
C THR A 712 -12.92 -4.18 5.91
N ASN A 713 -12.08 -3.45 5.18
CA ASN A 713 -11.32 -4.03 4.07
C ASN A 713 -10.45 -5.20 4.55
N PRO A 714 -10.13 -6.16 3.67
CA PRO A 714 -9.08 -7.12 3.95
C PRO A 714 -7.78 -6.34 4.16
N THR A 715 -6.86 -6.89 4.93
CA THR A 715 -5.51 -6.32 5.03
C THR A 715 -4.91 -6.21 3.63
N ASP A 716 -4.49 -4.99 3.25
CA ASP A 716 -3.86 -4.78 1.96
C ASP A 716 -2.53 -5.56 1.95
N PRO A 717 -2.38 -6.57 1.08
CA PRO A 717 -1.16 -7.35 1.05
C PRO A 717 0.04 -6.43 0.77
N THR A 718 -0.15 -5.39 -0.06
CA THR A 718 0.89 -4.45 -0.49
C THR A 718 1.29 -3.43 0.57
N ASP A 719 0.53 -3.31 1.66
CA ASP A 719 0.89 -2.41 2.76
C ASP A 719 2.18 -2.89 3.43
N PRO A 720 3.29 -2.13 3.31
CA PRO A 720 4.57 -2.50 3.93
C PRO A 720 4.54 -2.35 5.46
N SER A 721 3.56 -1.63 6.01
CA SER A 721 3.45 -1.32 7.44
C SER A 721 2.62 -2.33 8.23
N ASN A 722 1.92 -3.26 7.57
CA ASN A 722 1.17 -4.31 8.24
C ASN A 722 2.12 -5.43 8.74
N PRO A 723 2.50 -5.44 10.04
CA PRO A 723 3.54 -6.32 10.55
C PRO A 723 2.88 -7.58 11.11
N ASP A 724 2.29 -8.40 10.23
CA ASP A 724 1.71 -9.68 10.62
C ASP A 724 2.80 -10.76 10.89
N VAL A 725 4.08 -10.43 10.66
CA VAL A 725 5.20 -11.37 10.79
C VAL A 725 6.06 -11.04 12.00
N ILE A 726 6.10 -11.97 12.95
CA ILE A 726 7.10 -12.01 14.01
C ILE A 726 8.26 -12.85 13.46
N LEU A 727 9.45 -12.24 13.37
CA LEU A 727 10.67 -12.95 12.97
C LEU A 727 11.15 -13.83 14.13
N ASP A 728 11.67 -15.02 13.80
CA ASP A 728 12.39 -15.87 14.74
C ASP A 728 13.91 -15.82 14.49
N SER A 729 14.69 -16.48 15.35
CA SER A 729 16.16 -16.44 15.29
C SER A 729 16.75 -17.02 14.00
N ASP A 730 16.04 -17.91 13.32
CA ASP A 730 16.44 -18.49 12.04
C ASP A 730 16.02 -17.64 10.83
N ASP A 731 15.27 -16.55 11.04
CA ASP A 731 14.85 -15.62 9.98
C ASP A 731 15.84 -14.46 9.77
N VAL A 732 16.79 -14.29 10.68
CA VAL A 732 17.79 -13.22 10.64
C VAL A 732 19.18 -13.76 10.28
N ILE A 733 20.04 -12.88 9.76
CA ILE A 733 21.45 -13.19 9.49
C ILE A 733 22.17 -13.64 10.76
N SER A 734 23.08 -14.63 10.65
CA SER A 734 23.79 -15.15 11.82
C SER A 734 24.68 -14.10 12.47
N ALA A 735 24.72 -14.07 13.81
CA ALA A 735 25.63 -13.21 14.55
C ALA A 735 27.11 -13.56 14.28
N GLU A 736 27.41 -14.82 13.98
CA GLU A 736 28.76 -15.28 13.63
C GLU A 736 29.23 -14.64 12.32
N ASP A 737 28.40 -14.64 11.28
CA ASP A 737 28.71 -14.00 9.99
C ASP A 737 28.94 -12.49 10.18
N LEU A 738 28.06 -11.82 10.94
CA LEU A 738 28.20 -10.39 11.21
C LEU A 738 29.53 -10.07 11.91
N ASN A 739 29.85 -10.80 12.97
CA ASN A 739 31.10 -10.61 13.72
C ASN A 739 32.31 -10.89 12.84
N LYS A 740 32.28 -11.98 12.06
CA LYS A 740 33.35 -12.33 11.12
C LYS A 740 33.59 -11.22 10.10
N TRP A 741 32.55 -10.70 9.47
CA TRP A 741 32.69 -9.63 8.48
C TRP A 741 33.20 -8.33 9.09
N LEU A 742 32.82 -8.02 10.32
CA LEU A 742 33.35 -6.88 11.06
C LEU A 742 34.84 -7.07 11.40
N ASP A 743 35.24 -8.27 11.81
CA ASP A 743 36.64 -8.58 12.09
C ASP A 743 37.50 -8.52 10.81
N GLU A 744 36.98 -9.01 9.68
CA GLU A 744 37.62 -8.86 8.36
C GLU A 744 37.76 -7.38 7.95
N ILE A 745 36.80 -6.52 8.28
CA ILE A 745 36.89 -5.08 8.01
C ILE A 745 37.99 -4.44 8.86
N PHE A 746 38.05 -4.74 10.16
CA PHE A 746 39.06 -4.17 11.06
C PHE A 746 40.47 -4.70 10.83
N GLY A 747 40.62 -5.92 10.30
CA GLY A 747 41.93 -6.53 9.99
C GLY A 747 42.43 -6.25 8.58
N GLY A 748 41.74 -5.42 7.79
CA GLY A 748 42.16 -5.08 6.43
C GLY A 748 43.20 -3.96 6.39
N ASP A 749 44.09 -4.01 5.40
CA ASP A 749 45.11 -2.98 5.19
C ASP A 749 44.66 -1.99 4.11
N TYR A 750 44.43 -0.75 4.52
CA TYR A 750 43.87 0.30 3.68
C TYR A 750 44.85 1.46 3.51
N TRP A 751 44.75 2.16 2.38
CA TRP A 751 45.54 3.38 2.19
C TRP A 751 44.86 4.40 1.31
N VAL A 752 45.29 5.65 1.44
CA VAL A 752 44.94 6.72 0.50
C VAL A 752 46.22 7.25 -0.12
N ASP A 753 46.20 7.49 -1.43
CA ASP A 753 47.30 8.15 -2.14
C ASP A 753 46.96 9.63 -2.29
N ILE A 754 47.88 10.53 -1.92
CA ILE A 754 47.67 11.97 -2.09
C ILE A 754 47.47 12.38 -3.56
N LYS A 755 47.89 11.54 -4.51
CA LYS A 755 47.66 11.71 -5.96
C LYS A 755 46.26 11.23 -6.40
N ASP A 756 45.59 10.38 -5.62
CA ASP A 756 44.22 9.90 -5.87
C ASP A 756 43.36 9.88 -4.58
N LEU A 757 42.99 11.07 -4.12
CA LEU A 757 42.11 11.25 -2.94
C LEU A 757 40.62 10.92 -3.22
N GLY A 758 40.32 10.39 -4.41
CA GLY A 758 38.97 9.96 -4.79
C GLY A 758 38.62 8.56 -4.29
N LYS A 759 39.62 7.77 -3.87
CA LYS A 759 39.45 6.35 -3.53
C LYS A 759 40.27 5.97 -2.31
N ILE A 760 39.69 5.10 -1.48
CA ILE A 760 40.43 4.35 -0.47
C ILE A 760 40.83 3.03 -1.14
N GLN A 761 42.13 2.76 -1.13
CA GLN A 761 42.72 1.56 -1.72
C GLN A 761 42.80 0.44 -0.67
N GLY A 762 43.03 -0.80 -1.12
CA GLY A 762 43.04 -1.99 -0.25
C GLY A 762 41.66 -2.58 0.05
N LEU A 763 40.57 -1.93 -0.41
CA LEU A 763 39.21 -2.46 -0.30
C LEU A 763 38.96 -3.57 -1.34
N SER A 764 38.99 -4.83 -0.89
CA SER A 764 38.55 -5.96 -1.71
C SER A 764 37.03 -5.90 -1.98
N GLU A 765 36.58 -6.52 -3.07
CA GLU A 765 35.15 -6.56 -3.42
C GLU A 765 34.32 -7.24 -2.30
N SER A 766 34.85 -8.29 -1.65
CA SER A 766 34.18 -8.96 -0.53
C SER A 766 34.00 -8.02 0.68
N ILE A 767 35.02 -7.23 1.02
CA ILE A 767 34.96 -6.25 2.12
C ILE A 767 33.98 -5.13 1.76
N ALA A 768 34.01 -4.63 0.52
CA ALA A 768 33.04 -3.62 0.07
C ALA A 768 31.59 -4.13 0.17
N GLN A 769 31.34 -5.39 -0.18
CA GLN A 769 30.04 -6.04 -0.01
C GLN A 769 29.67 -6.21 1.48
N SER A 770 30.61 -6.57 2.36
CA SER A 770 30.40 -6.62 3.82
C SER A 770 29.96 -5.26 4.38
N ILE A 771 30.67 -4.20 4.01
CA ILE A 771 30.34 -2.83 4.43
C ILE A 771 28.94 -2.46 3.92
N SER A 772 28.65 -2.69 2.64
CA SER A 772 27.34 -2.40 2.06
C SER A 772 26.21 -3.17 2.75
N PHE A 773 26.43 -4.45 3.07
CA PHE A 773 25.48 -5.28 3.81
C PHE A 773 25.20 -4.71 5.21
N LEU A 774 26.24 -4.43 5.99
CA LEU A 774 26.12 -3.93 7.36
C LEU A 774 25.44 -2.57 7.43
N GLU A 775 25.80 -1.66 6.53
CA GLU A 775 25.19 -0.33 6.44
C GLU A 775 23.70 -0.45 6.09
N ALA A 776 23.36 -1.27 5.10
CA ALA A 776 21.97 -1.49 4.71
C ALA A 776 21.17 -2.12 5.85
N LEU A 777 21.72 -3.15 6.52
CA LEU A 777 21.07 -3.85 7.64
C LEU A 777 20.76 -2.92 8.81
N TYR A 778 21.79 -2.25 9.35
CA TYR A 778 21.61 -1.42 10.54
C TYR A 778 20.99 -0.04 10.24
N SER A 779 20.85 0.36 8.97
CA SER A 779 20.06 1.54 8.59
C SER A 779 18.55 1.30 8.69
N GLN A 780 18.10 0.05 8.71
CA GLN A 780 16.69 -0.29 8.84
C GLN A 780 16.16 0.08 10.22
N LYS A 781 15.01 0.75 10.25
CA LYS A 781 14.35 1.15 11.49
C LYS A 781 14.00 -0.07 12.34
N GLY A 782 14.46 -0.08 13.59
CA GLY A 782 14.17 -1.14 14.56
C GLY A 782 15.02 -2.41 14.41
N MET A 783 15.90 -2.49 13.41
CA MET A 783 16.65 -3.73 13.14
C MET A 783 17.63 -4.08 14.26
N LYS A 784 18.30 -3.09 14.83
CA LYS A 784 19.18 -3.29 15.99
C LYS A 784 18.43 -3.97 17.12
N GLU A 785 17.28 -3.41 17.51
CA GLU A 785 16.47 -3.89 18.61
C GLU A 785 15.87 -5.27 18.33
N ILE A 786 15.64 -5.61 17.06
CA ILE A 786 15.22 -6.96 16.65
C ILE A 786 16.35 -7.96 16.84
N LEU A 787 17.55 -7.67 16.32
CA LEU A 787 18.69 -8.58 16.39
C LEU A 787 19.15 -8.82 17.84
N GLU A 788 19.25 -7.76 18.65
CA GLU A 788 19.69 -7.84 20.05
C GLU A 788 18.74 -8.65 20.96
N LYS A 789 17.50 -8.91 20.53
CA LYS A 789 16.56 -9.77 21.27
C LYS A 789 16.88 -11.26 21.17
N PHE A 790 17.59 -11.69 20.12
CA PHE A 790 17.82 -13.12 19.89
C PHE A 790 19.04 -13.64 20.64
N HIS A 791 20.14 -12.90 20.68
CA HIS A 791 21.38 -13.32 21.33
C HIS A 791 22.31 -12.14 21.65
N ASP A 792 23.14 -12.27 22.69
CA ASP A 792 24.10 -11.22 23.09
C ASP A 792 25.21 -10.98 22.05
N ASP A 793 25.52 -11.96 21.20
CA ASP A 793 26.51 -11.79 20.12
C ASP A 793 26.12 -10.71 19.10
N TYR A 794 24.82 -10.41 18.96
CA TYR A 794 24.36 -9.30 18.14
C TYR A 794 24.68 -7.93 18.78
N LYS A 795 24.73 -7.84 20.11
CA LYS A 795 25.19 -6.63 20.79
C LYS A 795 26.68 -6.41 20.52
N THR A 796 27.47 -7.47 20.56
CA THR A 796 28.90 -7.45 20.20
C THR A 796 29.08 -6.99 18.75
N ALA A 797 28.33 -7.57 17.80
CA ALA A 797 28.37 -7.17 16.40
C ALA A 797 27.96 -5.70 16.22
N TYR A 798 26.89 -5.25 16.89
CA TYR A 798 26.44 -3.87 16.81
C TYR A 798 27.49 -2.89 17.37
N SER A 799 28.10 -3.19 18.52
CA SER A 799 29.17 -2.34 19.08
C SER A 799 30.37 -2.20 18.14
N LYS A 800 30.78 -3.30 17.49
CA LYS A 800 31.82 -3.28 16.46
C LYS A 800 31.39 -2.44 15.25
N TYR A 801 30.15 -2.59 14.78
CA TYR A 801 29.61 -1.80 13.68
C TYR A 801 29.51 -0.31 14.01
N ASP A 802 29.07 0.05 15.21
CA ASP A 802 28.94 1.45 15.65
C ASP A 802 30.30 2.14 15.74
N LYS A 803 31.32 1.40 16.20
CA LYS A 803 32.72 1.82 16.13
C LYS A 803 33.16 2.02 14.67
N PHE A 804 32.97 1.02 13.81
CA PHE A 804 33.31 1.11 12.39
C PHE A 804 32.66 2.33 11.71
N LYS A 805 31.37 2.56 11.96
CA LYS A 805 30.60 3.69 11.42
C LYS A 805 31.20 5.02 11.85
N THR A 806 31.59 5.13 13.12
CA THR A 806 32.23 6.33 13.68
C THR A 806 33.62 6.55 13.07
N ASP A 807 34.44 5.51 13.02
CA ASP A 807 35.80 5.56 12.46
C ASP A 807 35.77 5.92 10.96
N LYS A 808 34.85 5.34 10.19
CA LYS A 808 34.61 5.68 8.78
C LYS A 808 34.24 7.15 8.61
N ALA A 809 33.34 7.69 9.44
CA ALA A 809 32.93 9.09 9.36
C ALA A 809 34.11 10.04 9.67
N ASN A 810 34.89 9.71 10.71
CA ASN A 810 36.08 10.47 11.08
C ASN A 810 37.15 10.44 9.98
N LEU A 811 37.38 9.29 9.36
CA LEU A 811 38.32 9.14 8.25
C LEU A 811 37.90 9.98 7.03
N LEU A 812 36.61 9.91 6.65
CA LEU A 812 36.09 10.71 5.53
C LEU A 812 36.18 12.22 5.83
N ALA A 813 35.89 12.64 7.06
CA ALA A 813 36.05 14.03 7.47
C ALA A 813 37.52 14.47 7.41
N PHE A 814 38.46 13.65 7.89
CA PHE A 814 39.88 13.92 7.77
C PHE A 814 40.33 14.07 6.31
N ILE A 815 39.95 13.13 5.43
CA ILE A 815 40.31 13.17 4.01
C ILE A 815 39.77 14.46 3.36
N ASN A 816 38.51 14.81 3.62
CA ASN A 816 37.85 15.93 2.96
C ASN A 816 38.24 17.30 3.52
N ASP A 817 38.36 17.41 4.84
CA ASP A 817 38.49 18.70 5.52
C ASP A 817 39.95 19.05 5.86
N LYS A 818 40.86 18.06 5.81
CA LYS A 818 42.27 18.23 6.16
C LYS A 818 43.20 17.84 5.02
N LEU A 819 43.15 16.59 4.55
CA LEU A 819 44.10 16.08 3.56
C LEU A 819 43.91 16.73 2.18
N LYS A 820 42.67 16.77 1.66
CA LYS A 820 42.37 17.44 0.37
C LYS A 820 42.81 18.91 0.33
N PRO A 821 42.50 19.75 1.34
CA PRO A 821 43.01 21.12 1.40
C PRO A 821 44.53 21.22 1.44
N LEU A 822 45.21 20.34 2.19
CA LEU A 822 46.68 20.34 2.26
C LEU A 822 47.29 20.01 0.89
N VAL A 823 46.79 18.98 0.22
CA VAL A 823 47.23 18.58 -1.13
C VAL A 823 46.99 19.68 -2.15
N LYS A 824 45.81 20.31 -2.10
CA LYS A 824 45.49 21.46 -2.96
C LYS A 824 46.44 22.63 -2.71
N SER A 825 46.66 23.00 -1.45
CA SER A 825 47.58 24.09 -1.07
C SER A 825 48.98 23.86 -1.63
N SER A 826 49.50 22.64 -1.49
CA SER A 826 50.82 22.28 -2.00
C SER A 826 50.89 22.31 -3.53
N ASN A 827 49.90 21.75 -4.23
CA ASN A 827 49.84 21.77 -5.69
C ASN A 827 49.67 23.18 -6.27
N ASP A 828 48.88 24.04 -5.62
CA ASP A 828 48.71 25.45 -6.00
C ASP A 828 50.03 26.22 -5.79
N ALA A 829 50.73 25.97 -4.67
CA ALA A 829 52.04 26.55 -4.39
C ALA A 829 53.11 26.10 -5.40
N LEU A 830 53.15 24.81 -5.75
CA LEU A 830 54.07 24.26 -6.76
C LEU A 830 53.83 24.87 -8.14
N THR A 831 52.55 25.02 -8.53
CA THR A 831 52.18 25.64 -9.81
C THR A 831 52.66 27.08 -9.87
N GLN A 832 52.43 27.85 -8.80
CA GLN A 832 52.93 29.21 -8.69
C GLN A 832 54.46 29.27 -8.65
N LEU A 833 55.10 28.35 -7.94
CA LEU A 833 56.55 28.29 -7.82
C LEU A 833 57.20 28.07 -9.19
N LYS A 834 56.68 27.14 -10.01
CA LYS A 834 57.13 26.93 -11.39
C LYS A 834 57.02 28.20 -12.24
N LEU A 835 55.92 28.94 -12.12
CA LEU A 835 55.72 30.21 -12.83
C LEU A 835 56.69 31.30 -12.36
N ILE A 836 56.87 31.44 -11.05
CA ILE A 836 57.78 32.43 -10.44
C ILE A 836 59.23 32.11 -10.79
N GLN A 837 59.62 30.83 -10.84
CA GLN A 837 60.95 30.41 -11.27
C GLN A 837 61.25 30.80 -12.72
N GLU A 838 60.30 30.62 -13.64
CA GLU A 838 60.47 31.11 -15.03
C GLU A 838 60.50 32.64 -15.11
N GLN A 839 59.67 33.35 -14.34
CA GLN A 839 59.72 34.81 -14.27
C GLN A 839 61.05 35.31 -13.69
N LEU A 840 61.57 34.65 -12.66
CA LEU A 840 62.85 34.97 -12.02
C LEU A 840 64.00 34.77 -13.00
N LYS A 841 64.00 33.67 -13.77
CA LYS A 841 64.97 33.42 -14.85
C LYS A 841 64.98 34.56 -15.88
N ILE A 842 63.80 35.01 -16.30
CA ILE A 842 63.67 36.13 -17.24
C ILE A 842 64.14 37.45 -16.60
N ALA A 843 63.82 37.69 -15.33
CA ALA A 843 64.22 38.90 -14.60
C ALA A 843 65.75 38.98 -14.42
N ILE A 844 66.39 37.86 -14.07
CA ILE A 844 67.85 37.74 -13.98
C ILE A 844 68.49 38.06 -15.34
N ALA A 845 68.00 37.44 -16.42
CA ALA A 845 68.51 37.70 -17.76
C ALA A 845 68.37 39.17 -18.18
N LYS A 846 67.21 39.80 -17.91
CA LYS A 846 66.99 41.23 -18.19
C LYS A 846 67.91 42.14 -17.39
N TYR A 847 68.12 41.84 -16.11
CA TYR A 847 69.05 42.58 -15.26
C TYR A 847 70.48 42.47 -15.81
N ASN A 848 70.95 41.25 -16.11
CA ASN A 848 72.30 41.01 -16.63
C ASN A 848 72.50 41.64 -18.01
N ASP A 849 71.55 41.51 -18.94
CA ASP A 849 71.60 42.17 -20.25
C ASP A 849 71.69 43.70 -20.13
N TYR A 850 70.99 44.29 -19.15
CA TYR A 850 71.05 45.73 -18.91
C TYR A 850 72.39 46.16 -18.30
N VAL A 851 72.91 45.40 -17.33
CA VAL A 851 74.25 45.62 -16.76
C VAL A 851 75.34 45.50 -17.83
N LYS A 852 75.27 44.48 -18.69
CA LYS A 852 76.20 44.31 -19.82
C LYS A 852 76.19 45.51 -20.76
N LYS A 853 75.01 46.01 -21.13
CA LYS A 853 74.86 47.22 -21.95
C LYS A 853 75.46 48.46 -21.26
N ILE A 854 75.25 48.63 -19.96
CA ILE A 854 75.90 49.70 -19.17
C ILE A 854 77.42 49.57 -19.21
N ASN A 855 77.96 48.35 -19.07
CA ASN A 855 79.40 48.10 -19.10
C ASN A 855 80.01 48.35 -20.50
N GLU A 856 79.27 48.09 -21.59
CA GLU A 856 79.66 48.40 -22.97
C GLU A 856 79.54 49.90 -23.30
N ASN A 857 78.60 50.62 -22.69
CA ASN A 857 78.41 52.05 -22.85
C ASN A 857 77.94 52.71 -21.52
N PRO A 858 78.83 53.33 -20.74
CA PRO A 858 78.47 53.93 -19.45
C PRO A 858 77.39 55.04 -19.52
N ALA A 859 77.22 55.70 -20.67
CA ALA A 859 76.31 56.83 -20.84
C ALA A 859 74.81 56.43 -20.82
N ILE A 860 74.49 55.14 -20.92
CA ILE A 860 73.09 54.63 -20.87
C ILE A 860 72.66 54.20 -19.47
N LYS A 861 73.50 54.37 -18.43
CA LYS A 861 73.15 54.04 -17.05
C LYS A 861 72.00 54.93 -16.55
N ASN A 862 70.83 54.30 -16.32
CA ASN A 862 69.73 54.87 -15.56
C ASN A 862 69.54 54.10 -14.24
N GLU A 863 69.70 54.81 -13.13
CA GLU A 863 69.73 54.24 -11.77
C GLU A 863 68.35 53.78 -11.29
N GLU A 864 67.28 54.48 -11.67
CA GLU A 864 65.90 54.04 -11.42
C GLU A 864 65.58 52.71 -12.12
N THR A 865 66.04 52.54 -13.36
CA THR A 865 65.83 51.32 -14.15
C THR A 865 66.64 50.15 -13.58
N LEU A 866 67.89 50.38 -13.17
CA LEU A 866 68.73 49.36 -12.54
C LEU A 866 68.13 48.90 -11.21
N ASN A 867 67.71 49.85 -10.36
CA ASN A 867 67.07 49.56 -9.08
C ASN A 867 65.72 48.86 -9.26
N ALA A 868 64.93 49.22 -10.27
CA ALA A 868 63.65 48.55 -10.56
C ALA A 868 63.84 47.10 -11.03
N LEU A 869 64.81 46.83 -11.92
CA LEU A 869 65.13 45.48 -12.36
C LEU A 869 65.67 44.63 -11.20
N LYS A 870 66.48 45.22 -10.32
CA LYS A 870 66.99 44.55 -9.12
C LYS A 870 65.87 44.23 -8.13
N ALA A 871 64.98 45.18 -7.86
CA ALA A 871 63.83 45.01 -6.98
C ALA A 871 62.88 43.91 -7.49
N GLU A 872 62.72 43.77 -8.81
CA GLU A 872 61.89 42.71 -9.38
C GLU A 872 62.53 41.32 -9.22
N VAL A 873 63.86 41.20 -9.41
CA VAL A 873 64.60 39.95 -9.10
C VAL A 873 64.45 39.60 -7.61
N ASP A 874 64.62 40.56 -6.72
CA ASP A 874 64.53 40.34 -5.27
C ASP A 874 63.12 39.93 -4.85
N ARG A 875 62.09 40.58 -5.40
CA ARG A 875 60.68 40.26 -5.16
C ARG A 875 60.34 38.84 -5.62
N LEU A 876 60.72 38.46 -6.83
CA LEU A 876 60.47 37.13 -7.39
C LEU A 876 61.24 36.04 -6.64
N ASN A 877 62.48 36.31 -6.24
CA ASN A 877 63.29 35.40 -5.44
C ASN A 877 62.69 35.18 -4.04
N GLN A 878 62.21 36.26 -3.39
CA GLN A 878 61.51 36.16 -2.11
C GLN A 878 60.22 35.34 -2.22
N LEU A 879 59.35 35.66 -3.18
CA LEU A 879 58.12 34.90 -3.43
C LEU A 879 58.39 33.43 -3.71
N SER A 880 59.46 33.15 -4.46
CA SER A 880 59.89 31.79 -4.71
C SER A 880 60.30 31.05 -3.43
N GLY A 881 61.03 31.72 -2.54
CA GLY A 881 61.41 31.16 -1.24
C GLY A 881 60.18 30.89 -0.37
N GLU A 882 59.25 31.84 -0.28
CA GLU A 882 58.01 31.70 0.49
C GLU A 882 57.13 30.53 0.00
N LEU A 883 57.00 30.36 -1.32
CA LEU A 883 56.26 29.25 -1.92
C LEU A 883 56.96 27.90 -1.65
N ALA A 884 58.29 27.83 -1.75
CA ALA A 884 59.04 26.62 -1.43
C ALA A 884 58.94 26.26 0.06
N THR A 885 59.02 27.24 0.96
CA THR A 885 58.78 27.05 2.40
C THR A 885 57.37 26.56 2.67
N THR A 886 56.36 27.05 1.93
CA THR A 886 54.98 26.57 2.04
C THR A 886 54.87 25.08 1.69
N ILE A 887 55.49 24.65 0.59
CA ILE A 887 55.52 23.23 0.19
C ILE A 887 56.23 22.39 1.25
N ALA A 888 57.39 22.85 1.76
CA ALA A 888 58.14 22.14 2.80
C ALA A 888 57.36 22.01 4.12
N ASN A 889 56.68 23.07 4.57
CA ASN A 889 55.84 23.02 5.77
C ASN A 889 54.65 22.06 5.60
N ASN A 890 54.04 22.06 4.41
CA ASN A 890 52.97 21.11 4.10
C ASN A 890 53.49 19.66 4.09
N GLN A 891 54.72 19.42 3.61
CA GLN A 891 55.36 18.11 3.61
C GLN A 891 55.61 17.60 5.04
N ILE A 892 56.15 18.44 5.92
CA ILE A 892 56.32 18.11 7.36
C ILE A 892 54.97 17.77 8.01
N GLN A 893 53.92 18.53 7.68
CA GLN A 893 52.58 18.25 8.19
C GLN A 893 52.00 16.94 7.64
N LEU A 894 52.25 16.63 6.37
CA LEU A 894 51.86 15.36 5.77
C LEU A 894 52.55 14.18 6.46
N GLU A 895 53.87 14.26 6.69
CA GLU A 895 54.65 13.24 7.41
C GLU A 895 54.11 13.00 8.82
N ALA A 896 53.86 14.07 9.57
CA ALA A 896 53.25 13.96 10.90
C ALA A 896 51.87 13.26 10.87
N TRP A 897 51.09 13.46 9.80
CA TRP A 897 49.82 12.76 9.61
C TRP A 897 50.00 11.32 9.13
N GLN A 898 51.03 11.03 8.33
CA GLN A 898 51.40 9.67 7.90
C GLN A 898 51.77 8.81 9.12
N ASP A 899 52.65 9.31 9.99
CA ASP A 899 53.07 8.64 11.21
C ASP A 899 51.90 8.40 12.16
N LYS A 900 51.07 9.44 12.36
CA LYS A 900 49.90 9.35 13.23
C LYS A 900 48.87 8.35 12.70
N ALA A 901 48.57 8.38 11.40
CA ALA A 901 47.62 7.49 10.76
C ALA A 901 48.06 6.02 10.92
N SER A 902 49.33 5.73 10.66
CA SER A 902 49.90 4.39 10.83
C SER A 902 49.84 3.95 12.31
N THR A 903 50.28 4.81 13.24
CA THR A 903 50.31 4.47 14.67
C THR A 903 48.91 4.25 15.26
N ASP A 904 47.97 5.17 15.01
CA ASP A 904 46.62 5.10 15.58
C ASP A 904 45.81 3.90 15.03
N SER A 905 46.17 3.41 13.83
CA SER A 905 45.52 2.27 13.19
C SER A 905 46.22 0.93 13.42
N ASN A 906 47.32 0.90 14.18
CA ASN A 906 48.21 -0.26 14.27
C ASN A 906 48.64 -0.77 12.87
N GLU A 907 49.09 0.14 12.02
CA GLU A 907 49.57 -0.10 10.65
C GLU A 907 48.50 -0.49 9.62
N HIS A 908 47.23 -0.66 10.02
CA HIS A 908 46.14 -1.02 9.10
C HIS A 908 45.65 0.13 8.20
N PHE A 909 46.01 1.38 8.47
CA PHE A 909 45.70 2.52 7.61
C PHE A 909 46.92 3.41 7.38
N THR A 910 47.26 3.65 6.12
CA THR A 910 48.40 4.51 5.73
C THR A 910 48.02 5.59 4.72
N ILE A 911 48.75 6.71 4.77
CA ILE A 911 48.67 7.78 3.76
C ILE A 911 49.94 7.70 2.92
N LYS A 912 49.82 7.58 1.59
CA LYS A 912 50.95 7.39 0.68
C LYS A 912 51.20 8.62 -0.19
N GLY A 913 52.47 8.80 -0.56
CA GLY A 913 52.97 9.84 -1.45
C GLY A 913 53.68 11.00 -0.73
N GLN A 914 54.24 11.90 -1.53
CA GLN A 914 55.00 13.08 -1.11
C GLN A 914 54.71 14.25 -2.07
N PHE A 915 54.88 15.48 -1.60
CA PHE A 915 54.69 16.66 -2.44
C PHE A 915 55.88 16.88 -3.37
N ASP A 916 55.59 17.09 -4.66
CA ASP A 916 56.60 17.48 -5.64
C ASP A 916 57.12 18.90 -5.34
N ASN A 917 58.41 19.14 -5.62
CA ASN A 917 59.04 20.46 -5.52
C ASN A 917 59.99 20.70 -6.71
N VAL A 918 60.49 21.94 -6.85
CA VAL A 918 61.45 22.32 -7.91
C VAL A 918 62.71 22.96 -7.32
N ALA A 919 63.85 22.75 -7.99
CA ALA A 919 65.09 23.41 -7.61
C ALA A 919 64.98 24.93 -7.78
N LEU A 920 65.38 25.68 -6.75
CA LEU A 920 65.33 27.13 -6.75
C LEU A 920 66.52 27.72 -7.50
N LEU A 921 66.25 28.59 -8.48
CA LEU A 921 67.26 29.42 -9.13
C LEU A 921 67.94 30.31 -8.09
N ILE A 922 69.28 30.30 -8.11
CA ILE A 922 70.10 31.24 -7.34
C ILE A 922 70.43 32.41 -8.28
N PRO A 923 69.97 33.64 -7.98
CA PRO A 923 70.25 34.79 -8.84
C PRO A 923 71.75 35.08 -8.94
N ASP A 924 72.32 34.85 -10.12
CA ASP A 924 73.68 35.27 -10.48
C ASP A 924 73.62 36.57 -11.27
N LEU A 925 73.90 37.69 -10.58
CA LEU A 925 73.70 39.03 -11.09
C LEU A 925 75.05 39.66 -11.48
N GLU A 926 75.16 40.13 -12.71
CA GLU A 926 76.36 40.81 -13.22
C GLU A 926 76.65 42.11 -12.45
N LYS A 927 77.95 42.42 -12.28
CA LYS A 927 78.42 43.65 -11.62
C LYS A 927 78.61 44.78 -12.65
N VAL A 928 78.20 46.00 -12.30
CA VAL A 928 78.49 47.21 -13.09
C VAL A 928 79.95 47.62 -12.85
N THR A 929 80.76 47.70 -13.90
CA THR A 929 82.21 48.03 -13.82
C THR A 929 82.54 49.46 -14.25
N ALA A 930 81.57 50.19 -14.81
CA ALA A 930 81.73 51.58 -15.20
C ALA A 930 81.54 52.53 -13.99
N ASN A 931 82.64 53.16 -13.56
CA ASN A 931 82.80 54.09 -12.43
C ASN A 931 82.93 53.47 -11.03
N GLY A 932 84.06 52.78 -10.78
CA GLY A 932 84.99 53.11 -9.69
C GLY A 932 84.50 53.27 -8.23
N ASN A 933 83.34 52.75 -7.85
CA ASN A 933 82.99 52.51 -6.45
C ASN A 933 82.41 51.10 -6.35
N GLU A 934 83.15 50.22 -5.68
CA GLU A 934 82.67 48.91 -5.26
C GLU A 934 81.48 49.12 -4.32
N ASN A 935 80.27 48.88 -4.82
CA ASN A 935 79.13 48.74 -3.92
C ASN A 935 79.15 47.30 -3.38
N ASP A 936 79.77 47.15 -2.22
CA ASP A 936 79.96 45.90 -1.46
C ASP A 936 78.63 45.28 -0.95
N ASP A 937 77.48 45.87 -1.33
CA ASP A 937 76.15 45.38 -1.00
C ASP A 937 75.71 44.17 -1.85
N TYR A 938 76.37 43.89 -2.99
CA TYR A 938 76.01 42.77 -3.87
C TYR A 938 76.34 41.38 -3.27
N GLU A 939 77.43 41.25 -2.50
CA GLU A 939 77.74 39.98 -1.80
C GLU A 939 76.84 39.76 -0.59
N LYS A 940 76.32 40.83 0.05
CA LYS A 940 75.37 40.70 1.17
C LYS A 940 74.04 40.08 0.74
N ILE A 941 73.56 40.38 -0.47
CA ILE A 941 72.29 39.84 -0.98
C ILE A 941 72.44 38.36 -1.32
N SER A 942 73.49 37.93 -2.03
CA SER A 942 73.76 36.50 -2.27
C SER A 942 73.95 35.71 -0.96
N ARG A 943 74.50 36.34 0.09
CA ARG A 943 74.62 35.73 1.44
C ARG A 943 73.29 35.72 2.23
N GLN A 944 72.42 36.73 2.09
CA GLN A 944 71.05 36.70 2.64
C GLN A 944 70.18 35.65 1.94
N VAL A 945 70.36 35.47 0.63
CA VAL A 945 69.67 34.45 -0.19
C VAL A 945 70.15 33.04 0.16
N ALA A 946 71.44 32.83 0.36
CA ALA A 946 71.98 31.56 0.87
C ALA A 946 71.52 31.24 2.31
N ASN A 947 71.29 32.25 3.14
CA ASN A 947 70.78 32.06 4.52
C ASN A 947 69.28 31.74 4.57
N LEU A 948 68.46 32.24 3.62
CA LEU A 948 67.06 31.81 3.47
C LEU A 948 66.97 30.35 2.99
N GLN A 949 67.89 29.91 2.14
CA GLN A 949 68.02 28.50 1.74
C GLN A 949 68.44 27.58 2.90
N LYS A 950 69.26 28.07 3.86
CA LYS A 950 69.63 27.30 5.07
C LYS A 950 68.48 27.08 6.07
N GLN A 951 67.38 27.82 5.96
CA GLN A 951 66.19 27.62 6.80
C GLN A 951 65.20 26.59 6.22
N THR A 952 65.48 26.07 5.02
CA THR A 952 64.72 24.95 4.45
C THR A 952 65.50 23.67 4.77
N PRO A 953 64.92 22.65 5.43
CA PRO A 953 65.65 21.42 5.71
C PRO A 953 66.08 20.76 4.39
N VAL A 954 67.35 20.37 4.32
CA VAL A 954 67.88 19.52 3.24
C VAL A 954 67.45 18.10 3.56
N PHE A 955 66.58 17.53 2.75
CA PHE A 955 66.21 16.11 2.82
C PHE A 955 67.05 15.33 1.81
N GLU A 956 67.69 14.26 2.29
CA GLU A 956 68.33 13.26 1.42
C GLU A 956 67.24 12.41 0.75
N TYR A 957 67.36 12.24 -0.56
CA TYR A 957 66.51 11.36 -1.35
C TYR A 957 67.10 9.94 -1.31
N GLU A 958 66.33 8.95 -0.87
CA GLU A 958 66.62 7.55 -1.21
C GLU A 958 66.07 7.26 -2.61
N ASP A 959 66.96 6.86 -3.52
CA ASP A 959 66.62 6.42 -4.87
C ASP A 959 65.84 5.10 -4.81
N GLU A 960 64.73 5.02 -5.54
CA GLU A 960 63.98 3.78 -5.78
C GLU A 960 64.86 2.79 -6.57
N GLU A 961 65.20 1.65 -5.95
CA GLU A 961 65.67 0.46 -6.67
C GLU A 961 64.56 -0.03 -7.61
N THR A 962 64.82 0.05 -8.91
CA THR A 962 64.02 -0.62 -9.93
C THR A 962 64.35 -2.12 -9.96
N GLU A 963 63.45 -2.97 -9.45
CA GLU A 963 63.45 -4.39 -9.80
C GLU A 963 62.85 -4.58 -11.21
N GLU A 964 63.70 -4.91 -12.17
CA GLU A 964 63.30 -5.50 -13.46
C GLU A 964 62.86 -6.94 -13.23
N VAL A 965 61.60 -7.23 -13.56
CA VAL A 965 61.08 -8.60 -13.69
C VAL A 965 61.45 -9.12 -15.09
N ASP A 966 62.43 -10.02 -15.16
CA ASP A 966 62.78 -10.77 -16.37
C ASP A 966 61.88 -12.02 -16.50
N GLU A 967 60.98 -11.98 -17.48
CA GLU A 967 60.18 -13.13 -17.92
C GLU A 967 61.01 -14.08 -18.81
N THR A 968 61.94 -14.84 -18.24
CA THR A 968 62.47 -16.04 -18.92
C THR A 968 62.96 -17.14 -17.96
N SER A 969 62.06 -18.07 -17.56
CA SER A 969 62.37 -19.53 -17.56
C SER A 969 61.22 -20.38 -17.01
N LEU A 970 60.41 -20.93 -17.92
CA LEU A 970 59.69 -22.19 -17.72
C LEU A 970 60.58 -23.33 -18.24
N ALA A 971 61.28 -24.06 -17.36
CA ALA A 971 61.71 -25.44 -17.64
C ALA A 971 62.31 -26.19 -16.43
N GLN A 972 61.66 -27.31 -16.11
CA GLN A 972 62.23 -28.59 -15.67
C GLN A 972 62.73 -28.82 -14.23
N LYS A 973 61.93 -29.65 -13.52
CA LYS A 973 62.28 -30.99 -12.96
C LYS A 973 63.62 -31.10 -12.19
N ASN A 974 63.55 -31.40 -10.89
CA ASN A 974 63.51 -32.78 -10.35
C ASN A 974 63.67 -32.84 -8.82
N LYS A 975 63.06 -33.90 -8.27
CA LYS A 975 63.28 -34.55 -6.97
C LYS A 975 64.74 -34.46 -6.45
N THR A 976 64.93 -34.41 -5.13
CA THR A 976 65.38 -35.54 -4.26
C THR A 976 65.57 -35.07 -2.79
N CYS A 977 65.27 -35.97 -1.86
CA CYS A 977 65.35 -35.90 -0.39
C CYS A 977 66.72 -35.49 0.18
N ILE A 978 66.76 -35.18 1.49
CA ILE A 978 67.54 -35.91 2.52
C ILE A 978 67.19 -35.42 3.96
N VAL A 979 67.01 -36.41 4.84
CA VAL A 979 66.66 -36.50 6.29
C VAL A 979 65.28 -36.03 6.74
#